data_AF-A0A8S2AXW6-F1
#
_entry.id   AF-A0A8S2AXW6-F1
#
_cell.length_a   1.000
_cell.length_b   1.000
_cell.length_c   1.000
_cell.angle_alpha   90.00
_cell.angle_beta   90.00
_cell.angle_gamma   90.00
#
_symmetry.space_group_name_H-M   'P 1'
#
loop_
_entity.id
_entity.type
_entity.pdbx_description
1 polymer ?
#
loop_
_entity_poly.entity_id
_entity_poly.type
_entity_poly.pdbx_seq_one_letter_code
_entity_poly.pdbx_strand_id
1 'polypeptide(L)'
;MRPKNYSQMEKPISIATGKFRTNNNNNNHNNVWFVVPLFFILCFVLLCFDYSALFTDTDETAFSISDVTQKSTSSEFTKDDNFSRFLDDPSPDSSCSGRYIYVHELPYRFNGELLDNCFKITRGTEKDICPYIENYGFGPVIKNYENVLLKQSWFTTNQFMLEVIFHNKMMNYRCLTNDSSLASAVFVPFYAGLDMSRYLWGFNISVRDSSSHELMDWLVVQKEWGRMSGRDHFLVTGRISWDFRRQTDNESDWGSKLRFLPESRNMSMLSIESSSWNNDYAIPYPTCFHPRSVDEVVEWQELMRSQKREYLFTFAGAPRPEYKDSVRGKIIDECLESKKQCYLLDCNYGNVNCDNPVNVMKVFRNSVFCLQPPGDSYTRRSMFDSILAGCIPVFFHPGTAYAQYKWHLPKNHSSYSVYLPVKDVKEWNIKIKERLIEIPEERVVRLREEVLRLIPKVVYADPKYGLDGNEDAFELAVKGMLERIEEVREMMRQGKDGSDGFDDRDDYKAAAEVLSMATNPTFQLFPSSQGSGLGLGFLDSPEPTLPPPPPPVEVLSSEVSSSVDFEVDKVTIGKITLLKGRVSTKEVFGLPNSDLVPGVYEGGLKLWEGSIDLVKALEKESQTGNLSLSGKRVLELGCGHALPGIYACLKGSDVVHFQDFNAEVLRCLTIPNLNANLSEKSSSVSVGEAEVRFFAGEWSQVHQVLPLVNSDGETDKKGGYDIILMAETIYSISAQKSLYQLIKRCLAYPDGAVYMAAKKYYFGVGGGTRQFLSMIEKDGALASTLVSEVTDGSSNVREVWKLSYK
;
A
#
# COMPACT_ATOMS: atom_id res chain seq x y z
N MET A 1 -25.05 10.31 80.09
CA MET A 1 -26.35 10.99 80.32
C MET A 1 -27.11 11.10 78.99
N ARG A 2 -28.41 11.48 79.04
CA ARG A 2 -29.38 11.43 77.92
C ARG A 2 -29.31 12.66 76.97
N PRO A 3 -30.07 12.70 75.83
CA PRO A 3 -29.65 13.34 74.56
C PRO A 3 -30.61 14.45 74.05
N LYS A 4 -30.46 14.86 72.76
CA LYS A 4 -31.54 15.16 71.76
C LYS A 4 -30.92 15.48 70.37
N ASN A 5 -31.25 14.76 69.28
CA ASN A 5 -32.34 14.94 68.27
C ASN A 5 -31.94 15.89 67.10
N TYR A 6 -32.36 15.78 65.83
CA TYR A 6 -33.50 15.08 65.17
C TYR A 6 -33.16 14.51 63.75
N SER A 7 -34.08 13.72 63.18
CA SER A 7 -34.15 13.14 61.80
C SER A 7 -34.49 14.20 60.70
N GLN A 8 -34.55 13.96 59.38
CA GLN A 8 -35.16 12.83 58.60
C GLN A 8 -34.77 12.83 57.09
N MET A 9 -35.20 11.82 56.33
CA MET A 9 -34.91 11.56 54.89
C MET A 9 -35.83 12.29 53.89
N GLU A 10 -35.42 12.43 52.61
CA GLU A 10 -36.22 12.03 51.42
C GLU A 10 -35.43 11.96 50.08
N LYS A 11 -35.99 11.29 49.05
CA LYS A 11 -35.50 11.21 47.64
C LYS A 11 -36.63 11.67 46.64
N PRO A 12 -36.76 11.22 45.36
CA PRO A 12 -36.40 12.01 44.18
C PRO A 12 -37.50 12.18 43.09
N ILE A 13 -37.43 13.22 42.24
CA ILE A 13 -38.30 13.47 41.05
C ILE A 13 -37.48 14.29 40.02
N SER A 14 -37.67 14.35 38.69
CA SER A 14 -38.13 13.50 37.57
C SER A 14 -38.45 14.45 36.38
N ILE A 15 -37.85 14.19 35.21
CA ILE A 15 -38.23 14.48 33.81
C ILE A 15 -39.37 15.51 33.52
N ALA A 16 -39.12 16.47 32.60
CA ALA A 16 -40.12 16.98 31.65
C ALA A 16 -39.51 17.56 30.35
N THR A 17 -40.23 17.39 29.23
CA THR A 17 -39.87 17.76 27.84
C THR A 17 -40.34 19.16 27.42
N GLY A 18 -39.75 19.75 26.36
CA GLY A 18 -40.33 20.91 25.66
C GLY A 18 -39.82 21.13 24.23
N LYS A 19 -40.69 20.96 23.22
CA LYS A 19 -40.48 21.44 21.83
C LYS A 19 -40.84 22.92 21.74
N PHE A 20 -40.19 23.68 20.86
CA PHE A 20 -40.79 24.89 20.27
C PHE A 20 -40.65 24.96 18.75
N ARG A 21 -41.55 25.74 18.14
CA ARG A 21 -41.95 25.70 16.74
C ARG A 21 -41.76 27.08 16.10
N THR A 22 -41.48 27.09 14.80
CA THR A 22 -41.33 28.27 13.93
C THR A 22 -42.51 29.24 13.97
N ASN A 23 -42.26 30.55 13.78
CA ASN A 23 -43.20 31.42 13.05
C ASN A 23 -42.52 32.68 12.45
N ASN A 24 -42.99 33.08 11.26
CA ASN A 24 -42.58 34.30 10.53
C ASN A 24 -43.43 35.51 10.94
N ASN A 25 -42.90 36.74 10.79
CA ASN A 25 -43.28 37.67 9.69
C ASN A 25 -42.80 39.13 9.92
N ASN A 26 -42.31 39.76 8.84
CA ASN A 26 -42.49 41.16 8.38
C ASN A 26 -42.18 42.35 9.34
N ASN A 27 -41.78 43.55 8.88
CA ASN A 27 -41.26 44.06 7.60
C ASN A 27 -40.69 45.47 7.88
N ASN A 28 -39.64 45.91 7.16
CA ASN A 28 -39.65 47.17 6.40
C ASN A 28 -38.34 47.45 5.65
N HIS A 29 -38.46 48.08 4.48
CA HIS A 29 -37.36 48.48 3.60
C HIS A 29 -36.76 49.85 3.97
N ASN A 30 -35.44 50.01 3.78
CA ASN A 30 -34.82 50.96 2.83
C ASN A 30 -33.40 51.35 3.26
N ASN A 31 -32.41 51.06 2.41
CA ASN A 31 -31.47 52.04 1.85
C ASN A 31 -30.30 51.31 1.15
N VAL A 32 -30.43 51.17 -0.17
CA VAL A 32 -29.28 51.03 -1.08
C VAL A 32 -28.65 52.43 -1.23
N TRP A 33 -27.37 52.46 -1.67
CA TRP A 33 -26.47 53.61 -1.95
C TRP A 33 -25.30 53.73 -0.94
N PHE A 34 -24.10 54.00 -1.47
CA PHE A 34 -22.79 54.19 -0.78
C PHE A 34 -21.93 52.97 -0.34
N VAL A 35 -21.64 52.00 -1.22
CA VAL A 35 -20.36 51.22 -1.13
C VAL A 35 -19.70 50.88 -2.48
N VAL A 36 -20.00 51.62 -3.56
CA VAL A 36 -19.39 51.38 -4.89
C VAL A 36 -18.07 52.14 -5.20
N PRO A 37 -17.72 53.31 -4.60
CA PRO A 37 -16.57 54.10 -5.07
C PRO A 37 -15.21 53.78 -4.42
N LEU A 38 -15.10 52.80 -3.51
CA LEU A 38 -13.83 52.47 -2.84
C LEU A 38 -12.98 51.41 -3.58
N PHE A 39 -13.58 50.60 -4.46
CA PHE A 39 -12.87 49.52 -5.16
C PHE A 39 -12.06 50.01 -6.36
N PHE A 40 -12.46 51.14 -6.97
CA PHE A 40 -11.81 51.68 -8.18
C PHE A 40 -10.51 52.44 -7.93
N ILE A 41 -10.27 52.96 -6.71
CA ILE A 41 -9.05 53.73 -6.40
C ILE A 41 -7.84 52.80 -6.20
N LEU A 42 -8.04 51.60 -5.62
CA LEU A 42 -6.95 50.64 -5.38
C LEU A 42 -6.40 50.04 -6.69
N CYS A 43 -7.26 49.88 -7.70
CA CYS A 43 -6.88 49.28 -9.00
C CYS A 43 -5.99 50.19 -9.87
N PHE A 44 -5.93 51.50 -9.59
CA PHE A 44 -5.16 52.45 -10.41
C PHE A 44 -3.68 52.60 -10.02
N VAL A 45 -3.29 52.06 -8.85
CA VAL A 45 -1.91 52.16 -8.33
C VAL A 45 -1.03 50.98 -8.77
N LEU A 46 -1.63 49.83 -9.14
CA LEU A 46 -0.90 48.59 -9.46
C LEU A 46 -0.72 48.32 -10.96
N LEU A 47 -1.13 49.23 -11.84
CA LEU A 47 -1.02 49.08 -13.31
C LEU A 47 -0.01 50.03 -13.98
N CYS A 48 0.82 50.73 -13.20
CA CYS A 48 1.71 51.78 -13.71
C CYS A 48 3.17 51.65 -13.26
N PHE A 49 3.76 50.44 -13.31
CA PHE A 49 5.22 50.27 -13.35
C PHE A 49 5.62 49.08 -14.23
N ASP A 50 5.77 49.37 -15.51
CA ASP A 50 6.55 48.57 -16.45
C ASP A 50 7.51 49.55 -17.15
N TYR A 51 8.82 49.33 -17.03
CA TYR A 51 9.85 50.17 -17.67
C TYR A 51 11.10 49.33 -17.98
N SER A 52 11.05 48.68 -19.13
CA SER A 52 12.27 48.26 -19.82
C SER A 52 13.01 49.45 -20.43
N ALA A 53 14.30 49.24 -20.72
CA ALA A 53 15.21 50.11 -21.47
C ALA A 53 15.80 51.35 -20.74
N LEU A 54 17.03 51.18 -20.24
CA LEU A 54 18.13 52.09 -20.55
C LEU A 54 19.44 51.29 -20.68
N PHE A 55 20.07 51.43 -21.84
CA PHE A 55 21.27 50.73 -22.33
C PHE A 55 22.55 51.19 -21.55
N THR A 56 23.69 50.49 -21.56
CA THR A 56 24.54 50.17 -22.74
C THR A 56 25.61 49.11 -22.45
N ASP A 57 25.92 48.30 -23.46
CA ASP A 57 27.16 47.50 -23.56
C ASP A 57 28.40 48.39 -23.74
N THR A 58 29.58 47.89 -23.36
CA THR A 58 30.74 47.78 -24.28
C THR A 58 31.88 46.91 -23.72
N ASP A 59 32.34 46.03 -24.61
CA ASP A 59 33.71 45.53 -24.83
C ASP A 59 34.41 44.51 -23.90
N GLU A 60 34.86 43.45 -24.58
CA GLU A 60 35.84 42.47 -24.15
C GLU A 60 37.24 43.09 -23.98
N THR A 61 38.08 42.51 -23.12
CA THR A 61 39.47 42.21 -23.49
C THR A 61 40.09 41.22 -22.50
N ALA A 62 40.73 40.18 -23.02
CA ALA A 62 41.53 39.26 -22.20
C ALA A 62 42.91 39.84 -21.91
N PHE A 63 43.40 39.74 -20.68
CA PHE A 63 44.84 39.67 -20.43
C PHE A 63 45.18 38.91 -19.13
N SER A 64 45.97 37.85 -19.28
CA SER A 64 46.62 37.13 -18.19
C SER A 64 47.92 37.83 -17.75
N ILE A 65 48.26 37.84 -16.46
CA ILE A 65 49.65 37.76 -15.97
C ILE A 65 49.69 37.35 -14.48
N SER A 66 50.78 36.68 -14.13
CA SER A 66 51.09 35.98 -12.89
C SER A 66 51.66 36.84 -11.75
N ASP A 67 51.65 36.26 -10.54
CA ASP A 67 52.61 36.43 -9.43
C ASP A 67 53.15 37.82 -9.06
N VAL A 68 52.77 38.32 -7.87
CA VAL A 68 53.73 38.86 -6.89
C VAL A 68 53.36 38.43 -5.46
N THR A 69 54.35 37.93 -4.74
CA THR A 69 54.30 37.42 -3.36
C THR A 69 54.27 38.49 -2.25
N GLN A 70 53.63 38.14 -1.13
CA GLN A 70 53.96 38.49 0.26
C GLN A 70 54.15 39.98 0.67
N LYS A 71 53.35 40.41 1.66
CA LYS A 71 53.94 40.78 2.96
C LYS A 71 52.98 40.65 4.14
N SER A 72 53.54 40.10 5.22
CA SER A 72 52.92 39.88 6.53
C SER A 72 53.00 41.10 7.44
N THR A 73 52.01 41.27 8.33
CA THR A 73 52.25 41.81 9.69
C THR A 73 51.30 41.14 10.69
N SER A 74 51.88 40.73 11.81
CA SER A 74 51.27 39.90 12.86
C SER A 74 50.95 40.71 14.13
N SER A 75 49.93 40.29 14.87
CA SER A 75 49.80 40.59 16.31
C SER A 75 49.23 39.37 17.03
N GLU A 76 50.06 38.72 17.86
CA GLU A 76 49.73 37.53 18.66
C GLU A 76 49.07 37.88 20.03
N PHE A 77 48.88 36.82 20.83
CA PHE A 77 48.43 36.72 22.23
C PHE A 77 46.91 36.53 22.42
N THR A 78 46.40 35.46 23.03
CA THR A 78 47.04 34.33 23.78
C THR A 78 46.41 32.96 23.47
N LYS A 79 47.23 31.90 23.60
CA LYS A 79 46.79 30.50 23.71
C LYS A 79 45.98 30.25 24.99
N ASP A 80 45.02 29.34 24.90
CA ASP A 80 44.83 28.29 25.91
C ASP A 80 45.07 26.93 25.23
N ASP A 81 45.95 26.11 25.80
CA ASP A 81 46.29 24.77 25.30
C ASP A 81 45.31 23.74 25.88
N ASN A 82 44.51 23.08 25.04
CA ASN A 82 44.26 21.64 25.19
C ASN A 82 43.66 20.95 23.95
N PHE A 83 44.38 19.92 23.50
CA PHE A 83 43.90 18.80 22.68
C PHE A 83 43.48 19.03 21.22
N SER A 84 44.48 19.44 20.44
CA SER A 84 44.66 18.99 19.06
C SER A 84 44.53 17.46 18.92
N ARG A 85 43.41 16.98 18.34
CA ARG A 85 43.22 15.55 17.99
C ARG A 85 42.31 15.27 16.80
N PHE A 86 42.17 16.21 15.86
CA PHE A 86 41.34 16.07 14.66
C PHE A 86 41.94 16.76 13.42
N LEU A 87 43.12 16.33 12.98
CA LEU A 87 43.66 16.58 11.62
C LEU A 87 44.59 15.43 11.17
N ASP A 88 44.13 14.19 11.35
CA ASP A 88 44.59 13.06 10.54
C ASP A 88 43.39 12.64 9.69
N ASP A 89 43.41 12.99 8.40
CA ASP A 89 42.37 12.58 7.44
C ASP A 89 42.53 11.08 7.18
N PRO A 90 41.60 10.22 7.63
CA PRO A 90 41.80 8.78 7.51
C PRO A 90 41.61 8.38 6.05
N SER A 91 42.61 7.70 5.49
CA SER A 91 42.41 6.88 4.28
C SER A 91 41.12 6.06 4.44
N PRO A 92 40.21 6.02 3.44
CA PRO A 92 38.84 5.56 3.62
C PRO A 92 38.80 4.21 4.32
N ASP A 93 38.18 4.18 5.51
CA ASP A 93 38.01 2.95 6.30
C ASP A 93 37.26 1.94 5.44
N SER A 94 37.96 0.87 5.06
CA SER A 94 37.40 -0.20 4.21
C SER A 94 36.06 -0.75 4.72
N SER A 95 35.79 -0.66 6.03
CA SER A 95 34.52 -1.08 6.62
C SER A 95 33.36 -0.12 6.34
N CYS A 96 33.60 1.16 6.02
CA CYS A 96 32.58 2.14 5.64
C CYS A 96 32.35 2.25 4.13
N SER A 97 33.04 1.46 3.30
CA SER A 97 32.79 1.38 1.86
C SER A 97 31.33 1.03 1.57
N GLY A 98 30.67 1.80 0.68
CA GLY A 98 29.23 1.67 0.39
C GLY A 98 28.28 2.12 1.51
N ARG A 99 28.81 2.62 2.64
CA ARG A 99 28.02 3.02 3.82
C ARG A 99 28.20 4.48 4.22
N TYR A 100 28.96 5.26 3.46
CA TYR A 100 29.19 6.67 3.79
C TYR A 100 27.90 7.50 3.63
N ILE A 101 27.59 8.35 4.60
CA ILE A 101 26.45 9.27 4.54
C ILE A 101 26.94 10.70 4.73
N TYR A 102 26.49 11.58 3.84
CA TYR A 102 26.64 13.03 3.99
C TYR A 102 25.33 13.60 4.53
N VAL A 103 25.39 14.51 5.49
CA VAL A 103 24.22 15.22 6.02
C VAL A 103 24.19 16.63 5.43
N HIS A 104 23.05 17.05 4.88
CA HIS A 104 22.89 18.42 4.40
C HIS A 104 22.79 19.40 5.58
N GLU A 105 23.66 20.41 5.58
CA GLU A 105 23.62 21.57 6.48
C GLU A 105 22.48 22.52 6.07
N LEU A 106 21.24 22.10 6.36
CA LEU A 106 20.04 22.87 6.02
C LEU A 106 19.96 24.20 6.78
N PRO A 107 19.37 25.25 6.18
CA PRO A 107 18.98 26.46 6.89
C PRO A 107 18.17 26.16 8.17
N TYR A 108 18.58 26.76 9.29
CA TYR A 108 18.11 26.49 10.65
C TYR A 108 16.58 26.39 10.84
N ARG A 109 15.83 27.14 10.03
CA ARG A 109 14.36 27.15 9.98
C ARG A 109 13.72 25.79 9.69
N PHE A 110 14.43 24.89 9.00
CA PHE A 110 13.96 23.56 8.62
C PHE A 110 14.07 22.53 9.76
N ASN A 111 14.81 22.85 10.84
CA ASN A 111 15.02 21.94 11.96
C ASN A 111 15.08 22.65 13.32
N GLY A 112 16.18 23.32 13.64
CA GLY A 112 16.42 23.89 14.97
C GLY A 112 15.40 24.97 15.38
N GLU A 113 14.99 25.83 14.45
CA GLU A 113 13.99 26.87 14.76
C GLU A 113 12.64 26.27 15.19
N LEU A 114 12.29 25.09 14.68
CA LEU A 114 11.07 24.37 15.04
C LEU A 114 11.15 23.84 16.49
N LEU A 115 12.36 23.49 16.95
CA LEU A 115 12.59 23.08 18.33
C LEU A 115 12.57 24.29 19.28
N ASP A 116 13.20 25.42 18.92
CA ASP A 116 13.13 26.66 19.68
C ASP A 116 11.68 27.19 19.81
N ASN A 117 10.88 26.96 18.77
CA ASN A 117 9.48 27.38 18.68
C ASN A 117 8.48 26.24 18.94
N CYS A 118 8.89 25.18 19.64
CA CYS A 118 8.10 23.98 19.91
C CYS A 118 6.69 24.26 20.45
N PHE A 119 6.53 25.29 21.27
CA PHE A 119 5.24 25.72 21.83
C PHE A 119 4.20 26.12 20.77
N LYS A 120 4.63 26.45 19.53
CA LYS A 120 3.76 26.76 18.38
C LYS A 120 3.21 25.50 17.68
N ILE A 121 3.72 24.32 18.02
CA ILE A 121 3.36 23.01 17.42
C ILE A 121 2.21 22.34 18.21
N THR A 122 1.35 23.14 18.85
CA THR A 122 0.39 22.68 19.90
C THR A 122 -1.02 22.38 19.42
N ARG A 123 -1.37 22.60 18.15
CA ARG A 123 -2.65 22.12 17.60
C ARG A 123 -2.50 20.66 17.18
N GLY A 124 -3.46 19.82 17.59
CA GLY A 124 -3.44 18.38 17.31
C GLY A 124 -2.64 17.52 18.31
N THR A 125 -1.92 18.12 19.25
CA THR A 125 -1.41 17.45 20.46
C THR A 125 -2.09 18.07 21.67
N GLU A 126 -2.64 17.26 22.58
CA GLU A 126 -3.42 17.76 23.73
C GLU A 126 -2.59 18.55 24.77
N LYS A 127 -1.27 18.56 24.60
CA LYS A 127 -0.26 19.10 25.52
C LYS A 127 0.85 19.75 24.69
N ASP A 128 1.58 20.64 25.34
CA ASP A 128 2.83 21.22 24.82
C ASP A 128 3.79 20.11 24.35
N ILE A 129 4.39 20.29 23.16
CA ILE A 129 5.34 19.32 22.62
C ILE A 129 6.76 19.54 23.17
N CYS A 130 7.07 20.74 23.68
CA CYS A 130 8.42 21.11 24.14
C CYS A 130 9.07 20.10 25.11
N PRO A 131 8.35 19.52 26.11
CA PRO A 131 8.96 18.55 27.03
C PRO A 131 9.51 17.29 26.32
N TYR A 132 8.97 16.95 25.14
CA TYR A 132 9.38 15.75 24.40
C TYR A 132 10.68 15.92 23.62
N ILE A 133 11.23 17.14 23.54
CA ILE A 133 12.53 17.42 22.89
C ILE A 133 13.70 17.00 23.79
N GLU A 134 13.49 16.91 25.11
CA GLU A 134 14.47 16.41 26.06
C GLU A 134 15.03 15.03 25.65
N ASN A 135 16.26 14.73 26.06
CA ASN A 135 16.91 13.44 25.82
C ASN A 135 16.85 13.03 24.33
N TYR A 136 17.28 13.91 23.42
CA TYR A 136 17.36 13.66 21.98
C TYR A 136 16.01 13.36 21.29
N GLY A 137 14.90 13.88 21.84
CA GLY A 137 13.55 13.61 21.34
C GLY A 137 12.82 12.44 22.03
N PHE A 138 13.47 11.76 23.00
CA PHE A 138 12.80 10.75 23.83
C PHE A 138 11.86 11.35 24.88
N GLY A 139 12.02 12.63 25.22
CA GLY A 139 11.28 13.31 26.26
C GLY A 139 11.70 12.92 27.69
N PRO A 140 10.89 13.22 28.71
CA PRO A 140 11.29 13.09 30.11
C PRO A 140 11.29 11.63 30.59
N VAL A 141 12.28 11.28 31.42
CA VAL A 141 12.44 9.93 32.02
C VAL A 141 11.22 9.54 32.88
N ILE A 142 10.69 8.35 32.66
CA ILE A 142 9.54 7.83 33.40
C ILE A 142 9.95 7.37 34.80
N LYS A 143 9.30 7.94 35.82
CA LYS A 143 9.46 7.51 37.22
C LYS A 143 8.62 6.25 37.48
N ASN A 144 9.25 5.09 37.36
CA ASN A 144 8.61 3.78 37.57
C ASN A 144 8.55 3.39 39.06
N TYR A 145 7.50 3.81 39.76
CA TYR A 145 7.28 3.47 41.18
C TYR A 145 6.78 2.04 41.41
N GLU A 146 6.22 1.38 40.39
CA GLU A 146 5.58 0.05 40.51
C GLU A 146 6.47 -1.12 40.06
N ASN A 147 7.73 -0.88 39.69
CA ASN A 147 8.64 -1.88 39.09
C ASN A 147 8.04 -2.58 37.83
N VAL A 148 7.26 -1.83 37.03
CA VAL A 148 6.65 -2.34 35.78
C VAL A 148 7.65 -2.34 34.60
N LEU A 149 8.53 -1.34 34.58
CA LEU A 149 9.53 -1.06 33.55
C LEU A 149 10.97 -1.30 34.05
N LEU A 150 11.97 -1.29 33.17
CA LEU A 150 13.38 -1.17 33.60
C LEU A 150 13.68 0.23 34.14
N LYS A 151 14.76 0.36 34.90
CA LYS A 151 15.22 1.64 35.42
C LYS A 151 16.06 2.35 34.35
N GLN A 152 15.79 3.65 34.15
CA GLN A 152 16.59 4.59 33.34
C GLN A 152 16.50 4.51 31.79
N SER A 153 15.99 3.43 31.20
CA SER A 153 15.83 3.28 29.73
C SER A 153 14.44 3.65 29.19
N TRP A 154 13.58 4.21 30.05
CA TRP A 154 12.16 4.44 29.74
C TRP A 154 11.82 5.93 29.81
N PHE A 155 11.27 6.46 28.72
CA PHE A 155 11.02 7.88 28.51
C PHE A 155 9.59 8.13 28.03
N THR A 156 9.06 9.32 28.29
CA THR A 156 7.69 9.70 27.92
C THR A 156 7.64 10.11 26.44
N THR A 157 8.09 9.24 25.54
CA THR A 157 8.31 9.54 24.14
C THR A 157 7.01 9.87 23.43
N ASN A 158 6.97 10.97 22.67
CA ASN A 158 5.84 11.35 21.82
C ASN A 158 6.00 10.71 20.43
N GLN A 159 4.91 10.15 19.90
CA GLN A 159 4.91 9.40 18.64
C GLN A 159 5.40 10.22 17.42
N PHE A 160 5.29 11.55 17.47
CA PHE A 160 5.67 12.44 16.37
C PHE A 160 7.15 12.90 16.44
N MET A 161 7.95 12.46 17.43
CA MET A 161 9.33 12.91 17.63
C MET A 161 10.40 12.15 16.82
N LEU A 162 9.99 11.26 15.91
CA LEU A 162 10.91 10.40 15.15
C LEU A 162 11.98 11.20 14.37
N GLU A 163 11.62 12.36 13.82
CA GLU A 163 12.56 13.27 13.12
C GLU A 163 13.75 13.66 13.99
N VAL A 164 13.48 14.08 15.23
CA VAL A 164 14.50 14.52 16.18
C VAL A 164 15.33 13.33 16.67
N ILE A 165 14.68 12.20 16.96
CA ILE A 165 15.34 10.96 17.39
C ILE A 165 16.29 10.45 16.30
N PHE A 166 15.80 10.35 15.07
CA PHE A 166 16.56 9.82 13.94
C PHE A 166 17.73 10.75 13.58
N HIS A 167 17.51 12.08 13.58
CA HIS A 167 18.59 13.03 13.30
C HIS A 167 19.69 12.96 14.39
N ASN A 168 19.33 12.90 15.68
CA ASN A 168 20.33 12.75 16.73
C ASN A 168 21.11 11.41 16.67
N LYS A 169 20.48 10.32 16.24
CA LYS A 169 21.20 9.06 15.95
C LYS A 169 22.09 9.18 14.70
N MET A 170 21.61 9.85 13.64
CA MET A 170 22.40 10.09 12.42
C MET A 170 23.69 10.85 12.73
N MET A 171 23.64 11.87 13.60
CA MET A 171 24.83 12.62 14.03
C MET A 171 25.86 11.79 14.83
N ASN A 172 25.53 10.55 15.20
CA ASN A 172 26.43 9.59 15.84
C ASN A 172 26.72 8.36 14.95
N TYR A 173 26.30 8.38 13.68
CA TYR A 173 26.50 7.26 12.76
C TYR A 173 27.97 7.13 12.36
N ARG A 174 28.53 5.91 12.50
CA ARG A 174 29.98 5.67 12.32
C ARG A 174 30.53 6.08 10.94
N CYS A 175 29.73 5.98 9.89
CA CYS A 175 30.16 6.26 8.52
C CYS A 175 29.64 7.62 8.01
N LEU A 176 29.54 8.63 8.87
CA LEU A 176 29.41 10.01 8.40
C LEU A 176 30.65 10.46 7.63
N THR A 177 30.47 11.31 6.62
CA THR A 177 31.56 11.99 5.90
C THR A 177 31.24 13.47 5.71
N ASN A 178 32.27 14.32 5.85
CA ASN A 178 32.20 15.74 5.50
C ASN A 178 32.52 15.98 4.03
N ASP A 179 33.31 15.10 3.39
CA ASP A 179 33.40 15.08 1.93
C ASP A 179 32.21 14.32 1.38
N SER A 180 31.27 15.07 0.82
CA SER A 180 30.11 14.47 0.16
C SER A 180 30.53 13.58 -1.00
N SER A 181 31.69 13.75 -1.66
CA SER A 181 32.10 12.95 -2.81
C SER A 181 32.22 11.45 -2.52
N LEU A 182 32.50 11.10 -1.26
CA LEU A 182 32.57 9.72 -0.77
C LEU A 182 31.19 9.12 -0.41
N ALA A 183 30.15 9.96 -0.31
CA ALA A 183 28.85 9.58 0.21
C ALA A 183 28.10 8.61 -0.70
N SER A 184 27.63 7.52 -0.10
CA SER A 184 26.75 6.51 -0.69
C SER A 184 25.28 6.91 -0.59
N ALA A 185 24.92 7.81 0.34
CA ALA A 185 23.60 8.44 0.44
C ALA A 185 23.71 9.85 1.08
N VAL A 186 22.67 10.66 0.89
CA VAL A 186 22.58 12.03 1.43
C VAL A 186 21.34 12.15 2.33
N PHE A 187 21.55 12.46 3.61
CA PHE A 187 20.47 12.68 4.57
C PHE A 187 20.04 14.16 4.58
N VAL A 188 18.73 14.39 4.49
CA VAL A 188 18.11 15.72 4.55
C VAL A 188 17.40 15.87 5.91
N PRO A 189 18.01 16.59 6.89
CA PRO A 189 17.47 16.76 8.23
C PRO A 189 16.35 17.81 8.30
N PHE A 190 15.30 17.68 7.48
CA PHE A 190 14.10 18.52 7.52
C PHE A 190 13.05 17.90 8.45
N TYR A 191 12.57 18.64 9.46
CA TYR A 191 11.53 18.17 10.36
C TYR A 191 10.12 18.47 9.79
N ALA A 192 9.84 17.91 8.63
CA ALA A 192 8.60 18.10 7.85
C ALA A 192 7.31 17.88 8.68
N GLY A 193 7.28 16.88 9.55
CA GLY A 193 6.16 16.52 10.41
C GLY A 193 5.93 17.50 11.54
N LEU A 194 7.02 18.03 12.12
CA LEU A 194 6.95 19.10 13.12
C LEU A 194 6.53 20.43 12.50
N ASP A 195 7.09 20.82 11.36
CA ASP A 195 6.72 22.06 10.67
C ASP A 195 5.26 22.05 10.24
N MET A 196 4.84 21.00 9.52
CA MET A 196 3.46 20.87 9.06
C MET A 196 2.46 20.84 10.23
N SER A 197 2.81 20.29 11.39
CA SER A 197 1.94 20.29 12.58
C SER A 197 1.57 21.71 13.05
N ARG A 198 2.37 22.74 12.73
CA ARG A 198 2.03 24.15 12.99
C ARG A 198 0.86 24.64 12.15
N TYR A 199 0.71 24.09 10.94
CA TYR A 199 -0.14 24.64 9.86
C TYR A 199 -1.28 23.72 9.43
N LEU A 200 -1.30 22.46 9.87
CA LEU A 200 -2.26 21.43 9.41
C LEU A 200 -3.73 21.75 9.76
N TRP A 201 -4.00 22.63 10.73
CA TRP A 201 -5.36 23.00 11.16
C TRP A 201 -5.68 24.49 11.04
N GLY A 202 -6.54 24.82 10.08
CA GLY A 202 -7.12 26.16 9.93
C GLY A 202 -6.22 27.20 9.25
N PHE A 203 -5.20 26.74 8.52
CA PHE A 203 -4.39 27.56 7.62
C PHE A 203 -4.67 27.17 6.17
N ASN A 204 -4.41 28.09 5.25
CA ASN A 204 -4.56 27.86 3.82
C ASN A 204 -3.44 26.96 3.28
N ILE A 205 -3.65 26.36 2.10
CA ILE A 205 -2.68 25.47 1.46
C ILE A 205 -1.35 26.17 1.15
N SER A 206 -1.37 27.46 0.82
CA SER A 206 -0.16 28.25 0.57
C SER A 206 0.80 28.28 1.76
N VAL A 207 0.28 28.44 2.98
CA VAL A 207 1.08 28.38 4.23
C VAL A 207 1.45 26.93 4.58
N ARG A 208 0.62 25.95 4.23
CA ARG A 208 0.90 24.52 4.50
C ARG A 208 1.99 23.94 3.60
N ASP A 209 2.21 24.53 2.43
CA ASP A 209 3.18 24.05 1.43
C ASP A 209 4.45 24.91 1.35
N SER A 210 4.50 26.11 1.95
CA SER A 210 5.61 27.06 1.77
C SER A 210 6.98 26.46 2.10
N SER A 211 7.13 25.85 3.27
CA SER A 211 8.38 25.19 3.69
C SER A 211 8.78 24.04 2.78
N SER A 212 7.82 23.41 2.10
CA SER A 212 8.10 22.31 1.16
C SER A 212 8.70 22.83 -0.14
N HIS A 213 8.12 23.90 -0.70
CA HIS A 213 8.65 24.56 -1.91
C HIS A 213 10.05 25.11 -1.67
N GLU A 214 10.21 25.92 -0.62
CA GLU A 214 11.48 26.59 -0.35
C GLU A 214 12.61 25.61 0.05
N LEU A 215 12.27 24.40 0.52
CA LEU A 215 13.25 23.33 0.71
C LEU A 215 13.71 22.74 -0.62
N MET A 216 12.78 22.50 -1.55
CA MET A 216 13.13 22.01 -2.89
C MET A 216 13.99 23.04 -3.62
N ASP A 217 13.61 24.32 -3.59
CA ASP A 217 14.39 25.44 -4.16
C ASP A 217 15.83 25.48 -3.62
N TRP A 218 16.02 25.17 -2.32
CA TRP A 218 17.35 25.10 -1.71
C TRP A 218 18.10 23.82 -2.08
N LEU A 219 17.43 22.66 -2.19
CA LEU A 219 18.07 21.37 -2.48
C LEU A 219 18.56 21.27 -3.93
N VAL A 220 17.76 21.71 -4.91
CA VAL A 220 18.09 21.51 -6.33
C VAL A 220 19.35 22.25 -6.79
N VAL A 221 19.76 23.30 -6.07
CA VAL A 221 20.97 24.07 -6.37
C VAL A 221 22.24 23.51 -5.71
N GLN A 222 22.12 22.48 -4.86
CA GLN A 222 23.28 21.84 -4.22
C GLN A 222 24.02 20.92 -5.19
N LYS A 223 25.35 20.88 -5.12
CA LYS A 223 26.20 20.03 -5.97
C LYS A 223 25.92 18.53 -5.77
N GLU A 224 25.45 18.14 -4.58
CA GLU A 224 25.03 16.79 -4.22
C GLU A 224 23.83 16.35 -5.06
N TRP A 225 22.83 17.22 -5.24
CA TRP A 225 21.58 16.90 -5.94
C TRP A 225 21.83 16.44 -7.38
N GLY A 226 22.77 17.08 -8.07
CA GLY A 226 23.11 16.81 -9.46
C GLY A 226 23.67 15.41 -9.75
N ARG A 227 24.04 14.62 -8.74
CA ARG A 227 24.69 13.31 -8.91
C ARG A 227 23.73 12.21 -9.34
N MET A 228 22.57 12.14 -8.69
CA MET A 228 21.51 11.17 -8.99
C MET A 228 20.14 11.85 -9.13
N SER A 229 20.12 13.18 -9.35
CA SER A 229 18.93 14.03 -9.43
C SER A 229 18.04 13.96 -8.18
N GLY A 230 18.67 13.81 -7.00
CA GLY A 230 17.98 13.62 -5.71
C GLY A 230 17.70 12.16 -5.31
N ARG A 231 17.97 11.16 -6.17
CA ARG A 231 17.65 9.73 -5.88
C ARG A 231 18.56 9.04 -4.87
N ASP A 232 19.67 9.68 -4.53
CA ASP A 232 20.53 9.37 -3.39
C ASP A 232 20.16 10.15 -2.12
N HIS A 233 19.17 11.05 -2.18
CA HIS A 233 18.70 11.83 -1.03
C HIS A 233 17.52 11.17 -0.33
N PHE A 234 17.53 11.20 1.01
CA PHE A 234 16.42 10.75 1.82
C PHE A 234 16.15 11.65 3.03
N LEU A 235 14.88 11.71 3.44
CA LEU A 235 14.42 12.40 4.64
C LEU A 235 13.62 11.46 5.54
N VAL A 236 13.50 11.80 6.82
CA VAL A 236 12.68 11.07 7.80
C VAL A 236 11.56 11.99 8.27
N THR A 237 10.37 11.43 8.52
CA THR A 237 9.26 12.17 9.10
C THR A 237 8.58 11.46 10.27
N GLY A 238 8.23 12.21 11.31
CA GLY A 238 7.44 11.75 12.45
C GLY A 238 5.95 11.64 12.17
N ARG A 239 5.48 11.94 10.96
CA ARG A 239 4.08 11.79 10.53
C ARG A 239 3.88 10.67 9.51
N ILE A 240 2.62 10.30 9.30
CA ILE A 240 2.24 9.31 8.29
C ILE A 240 2.41 9.91 6.89
N SER A 241 2.78 9.09 5.91
CA SER A 241 3.02 9.57 4.53
C SER A 241 1.82 10.27 3.90
N TRP A 242 0.60 9.93 4.32
CA TRP A 242 -0.64 10.57 3.87
C TRP A 242 -0.67 12.07 4.16
N ASP A 243 -0.10 12.51 5.30
CA ASP A 243 -0.06 13.93 5.66
C ASP A 243 0.76 14.76 4.65
N PHE A 244 1.57 14.14 3.79
CA PHE A 244 2.42 14.81 2.79
C PHE A 244 2.01 14.60 1.33
N ARG A 245 0.84 13.99 1.10
CA ARG A 245 0.34 13.58 -0.23
C ARG A 245 -1.04 14.17 -0.52
N ARG A 246 -1.21 15.47 -0.31
CA ARG A 246 -2.44 16.19 -0.71
C ARG A 246 -2.55 16.25 -2.24
N GLN A 247 -3.58 15.61 -2.81
CA GLN A 247 -3.70 15.43 -4.26
C GLN A 247 -4.18 16.68 -5.01
N THR A 248 -4.89 17.60 -4.35
CA THR A 248 -5.50 18.78 -4.99
C THR A 248 -5.15 20.10 -4.30
N ASP A 249 -5.47 21.21 -4.97
CA ASP A 249 -5.40 22.58 -4.43
C ASP A 249 -6.73 23.05 -3.82
N ASN A 250 -7.58 22.12 -3.40
CA ASN A 250 -8.74 22.45 -2.59
C ASN A 250 -8.33 22.71 -1.13
N GLU A 251 -8.73 23.85 -0.58
CA GLU A 251 -8.41 24.27 0.79
C GLU A 251 -8.92 23.30 1.86
N SER A 252 -10.00 22.55 1.58
CA SER A 252 -10.53 21.53 2.50
C SER A 252 -9.73 20.23 2.55
N ASP A 253 -8.85 19.97 1.58
CA ASP A 253 -8.13 18.71 1.49
C ASP A 253 -7.02 18.65 2.55
N TRP A 254 -6.70 17.46 3.04
CA TRP A 254 -5.77 17.23 4.15
C TRP A 254 -4.30 17.15 3.70
N GLY A 255 -3.36 17.53 4.57
CA GLY A 255 -1.91 17.39 4.35
C GLY A 255 -1.23 18.50 3.54
N SER A 256 0.06 18.34 3.26
CA SER A 256 0.86 19.20 2.39
C SER A 256 1.07 18.57 1.00
N LYS A 257 1.60 19.36 0.06
CA LYS A 257 2.03 18.90 -1.27
C LYS A 257 3.44 18.30 -1.33
N LEU A 258 4.16 18.21 -0.20
CA LEU A 258 5.60 17.87 -0.16
C LEU A 258 5.99 16.69 -1.06
N ARG A 259 5.25 15.57 -1.08
CA ARG A 259 5.59 14.37 -1.87
C ARG A 259 5.05 14.37 -3.30
N PHE A 260 4.37 15.43 -3.71
CA PHE A 260 3.94 15.65 -5.10
C PHE A 260 4.67 16.80 -5.80
N LEU A 261 5.58 17.50 -5.11
CA LEU A 261 6.57 18.37 -5.76
C LEU A 261 7.48 17.54 -6.68
N PRO A 262 7.76 17.97 -7.93
CA PRO A 262 8.55 17.21 -8.91
C PRO A 262 9.93 16.78 -8.39
N GLU A 263 10.59 17.65 -7.63
CA GLU A 263 11.92 17.46 -7.08
C GLU A 263 11.88 16.41 -5.96
N SER A 264 10.94 16.57 -5.03
CA SER A 264 10.73 15.69 -3.88
C SER A 264 10.42 14.25 -4.29
N ARG A 265 9.71 14.03 -5.40
CA ARG A 265 9.44 12.69 -5.94
C ARG A 265 10.71 11.87 -6.18
N ASN A 266 11.81 12.51 -6.59
CA ASN A 266 13.10 11.84 -6.74
C ASN A 266 13.77 11.48 -5.40
N MET A 267 13.27 11.94 -4.25
CA MET A 267 13.83 11.60 -2.93
C MET A 267 13.08 10.43 -2.29
N SER A 268 13.76 9.65 -1.44
CA SER A 268 13.09 8.67 -0.58
C SER A 268 12.64 9.27 0.77
N MET A 269 11.46 8.90 1.26
CA MET A 269 10.94 9.31 2.57
C MET A 269 10.79 8.11 3.51
N LEU A 270 11.41 8.20 4.68
CA LEU A 270 11.17 7.32 5.81
C LEU A 270 10.07 7.91 6.69
N SER A 271 9.05 7.15 7.06
CA SER A 271 7.89 7.66 7.81
C SER A 271 7.38 6.64 8.83
N ILE A 272 6.58 7.08 9.81
CA ILE A 272 5.95 6.15 10.77
C ILE A 272 4.92 5.21 10.10
N GLU A 273 4.31 5.63 8.98
CA GLU A 273 3.54 4.76 8.07
C GLU A 273 3.77 5.16 6.62
N SER A 274 4.13 4.19 5.77
CA SER A 274 4.34 4.42 4.34
C SER A 274 3.01 4.49 3.60
N SER A 275 2.93 5.37 2.61
CA SER A 275 1.91 5.27 1.58
C SER A 275 2.18 4.09 0.64
N SER A 276 1.22 3.81 -0.23
CA SER A 276 1.40 3.05 -1.45
C SER A 276 2.35 3.71 -2.46
N TRP A 277 3.59 4.06 -2.13
CA TRP A 277 4.61 4.48 -3.11
C TRP A 277 5.97 3.87 -2.66
N ASN A 278 6.77 3.28 -3.57
CA ASN A 278 8.14 2.78 -3.37
C ASN A 278 9.17 3.87 -3.02
N ASN A 279 8.87 5.16 -3.18
CA ASN A 279 9.69 6.21 -2.58
C ASN A 279 9.27 6.56 -1.14
N ASP A 280 8.30 5.85 -0.56
CA ASP A 280 7.94 5.93 0.86
C ASP A 280 8.17 4.59 1.58
N TYR A 281 8.94 4.60 2.66
CA TYR A 281 9.25 3.45 3.49
C TYR A 281 8.76 3.68 4.92
N ALA A 282 8.15 2.66 5.51
CA ALA A 282 7.66 2.74 6.87
C ALA A 282 8.74 2.21 7.82
N ILE A 283 9.04 2.98 8.85
CA ILE A 283 9.96 2.60 9.93
C ILE A 283 9.20 2.68 11.27
N PRO A 284 9.62 1.91 12.31
CA PRO A 284 8.86 1.79 13.55
C PRO A 284 8.51 3.13 14.20
N TYR A 285 7.30 3.22 14.78
CA TYR A 285 6.96 4.35 15.65
C TYR A 285 7.95 4.41 16.83
N PRO A 286 8.36 5.60 17.28
CA PRO A 286 9.17 5.71 18.48
C PRO A 286 8.35 5.24 19.70
N THR A 287 8.82 4.16 20.33
CA THR A 287 8.23 3.58 21.54
C THR A 287 8.72 4.32 22.79
N CYS A 288 8.32 3.89 24.00
CA CYS A 288 8.84 4.48 25.25
C CYS A 288 10.16 3.87 25.74
N PHE A 289 10.68 2.83 25.07
CA PHE A 289 11.89 2.11 25.50
C PHE A 289 13.05 2.45 24.58
N HIS A 290 14.05 3.12 25.15
CA HIS A 290 15.26 3.56 24.48
C HIS A 290 16.47 2.98 25.25
N PRO A 291 16.90 1.76 24.91
CA PRO A 291 17.98 1.07 25.62
C PRO A 291 19.32 1.76 25.40
N ARG A 292 20.21 1.64 26.39
CA ARG A 292 21.60 2.11 26.33
C ARG A 292 22.60 1.00 26.03
N SER A 293 22.17 -0.25 26.02
CA SER A 293 23.04 -1.38 25.69
C SER A 293 22.22 -2.57 25.23
N VAL A 294 22.91 -3.55 24.64
CA VAL A 294 22.32 -4.87 24.32
C VAL A 294 21.85 -5.56 25.61
N ASP A 295 22.57 -5.39 26.72
CA ASP A 295 22.22 -6.01 28.01
C ASP A 295 20.87 -5.52 28.54
N GLU A 296 20.52 -4.23 28.40
CA GLU A 296 19.20 -3.72 28.78
C GLU A 296 18.07 -4.32 27.92
N VAL A 297 18.35 -4.63 26.64
CA VAL A 297 17.39 -5.32 25.75
C VAL A 297 17.23 -6.78 26.18
N VAL A 298 18.32 -7.47 26.51
CA VAL A 298 18.31 -8.86 26.97
C VAL A 298 17.61 -8.98 28.33
N GLU A 299 17.90 -8.09 29.29
CA GLU A 299 17.22 -8.05 30.59
C GLU A 299 15.70 -7.87 30.41
N TRP A 300 15.28 -7.00 29.50
CA TRP A 300 13.87 -6.82 29.18
C TRP A 300 13.24 -8.05 28.51
N GLN A 301 13.95 -8.70 27.59
CA GLN A 301 13.50 -9.94 26.94
C GLN A 301 13.31 -11.07 27.97
N GLU A 302 14.25 -11.28 28.89
CA GLU A 302 14.12 -12.30 29.95
C GLU A 302 12.97 -12.00 30.92
N LEU A 303 12.76 -10.71 31.25
CA LEU A 303 11.61 -10.30 32.05
C LEU A 303 10.28 -10.59 31.34
N MET A 304 10.17 -10.31 30.04
CA MET A 304 8.95 -10.57 29.26
C MET A 304 8.71 -12.06 28.96
N ARG A 305 9.79 -12.87 28.91
CA ARG A 305 9.75 -14.33 28.79
C ARG A 305 9.26 -15.02 30.06
N SER A 306 9.75 -14.57 31.22
CA SER A 306 9.38 -15.10 32.54
C SER A 306 8.03 -14.57 33.06
N GLN A 307 7.50 -13.49 32.48
CA GLN A 307 6.23 -12.88 32.88
C GLN A 307 5.03 -13.82 32.64
N LYS A 308 4.39 -14.23 33.74
CA LYS A 308 3.08 -14.91 33.72
C LYS A 308 2.01 -13.98 33.16
N ARG A 309 1.14 -14.51 32.28
CA ARG A 309 0.06 -13.76 31.63
C ARG A 309 -1.29 -14.28 32.12
N GLU A 310 -2.09 -13.41 32.71
CA GLU A 310 -3.40 -13.75 33.29
C GLU A 310 -4.56 -13.59 32.28
N TYR A 311 -4.41 -12.70 31.29
CA TYR A 311 -5.42 -12.44 30.28
C TYR A 311 -5.10 -13.17 28.97
N LEU A 312 -6.11 -13.81 28.36
CA LEU A 312 -5.96 -14.41 27.04
C LEU A 312 -5.72 -13.32 26.00
N PHE A 313 -6.47 -12.22 26.07
CA PHE A 313 -6.25 -11.09 25.18
C PHE A 313 -6.53 -9.75 25.85
N THR A 314 -6.04 -8.67 25.24
CA THR A 314 -6.32 -7.30 25.66
C THR A 314 -6.56 -6.40 24.48
N PHE A 315 -7.38 -5.37 24.70
CA PHE A 315 -7.49 -4.23 23.81
C PHE A 315 -7.21 -2.93 24.59
N ALA A 316 -6.34 -2.09 24.03
CA ALA A 316 -6.13 -0.71 24.49
C ALA A 316 -6.74 0.25 23.47
N GLY A 317 -7.89 0.82 23.83
CA GLY A 317 -8.63 1.73 22.97
C GLY A 317 -9.89 2.27 23.61
N ALA A 318 -10.47 3.26 22.95
CA ALA A 318 -11.78 3.82 23.26
C ALA A 318 -12.74 3.58 22.08
N PRO A 319 -14.06 3.49 22.31
CA PRO A 319 -15.05 3.52 21.24
C PRO A 319 -15.03 4.89 20.55
N ARG A 320 -15.36 4.95 19.26
CA ARG A 320 -15.64 6.23 18.60
C ARG A 320 -17.09 6.63 18.86
N PRO A 321 -17.37 7.82 19.45
CA PRO A 321 -18.74 8.25 19.78
C PRO A 321 -19.71 8.21 18.60
N GLU A 322 -19.21 8.48 17.40
CA GLU A 322 -19.98 8.58 16.16
C GLU A 322 -20.05 7.27 15.35
N TYR A 323 -19.25 6.26 15.72
CA TYR A 323 -19.05 5.03 14.93
C TYR A 323 -19.11 3.76 15.80
N LYS A 324 -20.33 3.40 16.23
CA LYS A 324 -20.57 2.16 17.01
C LYS A 324 -20.27 0.89 16.22
N ASP A 325 -20.65 0.84 14.94
CA ASP A 325 -20.35 -0.28 14.04
C ASP A 325 -18.94 -0.18 13.41
N SER A 326 -17.94 0.14 14.25
CA SER A 326 -16.52 0.09 13.87
C SER A 326 -15.85 -1.18 14.40
N VAL A 327 -14.73 -1.58 13.79
CA VAL A 327 -13.91 -2.73 14.25
C VAL A 327 -13.56 -2.60 15.74
N ARG A 328 -13.27 -1.38 16.21
CA ARG A 328 -13.01 -1.10 17.63
C ARG A 328 -14.25 -1.28 18.50
N GLY A 329 -15.44 -0.89 18.03
CA GLY A 329 -16.70 -1.16 18.71
C GLY A 329 -16.92 -2.65 18.94
N LYS A 330 -16.87 -3.46 17.88
CA LYS A 330 -17.04 -4.92 17.97
C LYS A 330 -16.00 -5.59 18.88
N ILE A 331 -14.74 -5.14 18.82
CA ILE A 331 -13.67 -5.61 19.72
C ILE A 331 -13.97 -5.26 21.19
N ILE A 332 -14.47 -4.06 21.47
CA ILE A 332 -14.84 -3.64 22.83
C ILE A 332 -16.01 -4.49 23.33
N ASP A 333 -17.05 -4.68 22.51
CA ASP A 333 -18.21 -5.49 22.85
C ASP A 333 -17.79 -6.95 23.17
N GLU A 334 -17.04 -7.61 22.29
CA GLU A 334 -16.51 -8.96 22.54
C GLU A 334 -15.60 -9.05 23.77
N CYS A 335 -14.80 -8.02 24.03
CA CYS A 335 -13.91 -7.98 25.20
C CYS A 335 -14.73 -7.92 26.50
N LEU A 336 -15.77 -7.08 26.56
CA LEU A 336 -16.68 -6.97 27.69
C LEU A 336 -17.48 -8.27 27.91
N GLU A 337 -17.94 -8.92 26.84
CA GLU A 337 -18.63 -10.22 26.90
C GLU A 337 -17.70 -11.38 27.31
N SER A 338 -16.39 -11.28 27.04
CA SER A 338 -15.40 -12.33 27.32
C SER A 338 -15.06 -12.52 28.80
N LYS A 339 -15.69 -11.78 29.71
CA LYS A 339 -15.50 -11.85 31.16
C LYS A 339 -14.00 -11.69 31.49
N LYS A 340 -13.47 -12.51 32.42
CA LYS A 340 -12.07 -12.43 32.88
C LYS A 340 -11.01 -12.83 31.83
N GLN A 341 -11.39 -13.22 30.61
CA GLN A 341 -10.41 -13.60 29.58
C GLN A 341 -9.87 -12.43 28.77
N CYS A 342 -10.63 -11.33 28.66
CA CYS A 342 -10.16 -10.10 28.05
C CYS A 342 -9.92 -9.02 29.09
N TYR A 343 -8.87 -8.22 28.92
CA TYR A 343 -8.73 -6.94 29.60
C TYR A 343 -8.98 -5.78 28.63
N LEU A 344 -9.93 -4.91 28.98
CA LEU A 344 -10.14 -3.65 28.26
C LEU A 344 -9.41 -2.52 29.01
N LEU A 345 -8.33 -2.01 28.42
CA LEU A 345 -7.74 -0.75 28.85
C LEU A 345 -8.49 0.38 28.12
N ASP A 346 -9.51 0.91 28.78
CA ASP A 346 -10.33 1.99 28.24
C ASP A 346 -9.53 3.30 28.15
N CYS A 347 -9.28 3.75 26.92
CA CYS A 347 -8.57 5.00 26.64
C CYS A 347 -9.48 6.25 26.65
N ASN A 348 -10.74 6.16 27.09
CA ASN A 348 -11.60 7.32 27.28
C ASN A 348 -10.98 8.32 28.28
N TYR A 349 -11.20 9.62 28.04
CA TYR A 349 -10.74 10.68 28.94
C TYR A 349 -11.20 10.46 30.39
N GLY A 350 -10.23 10.37 31.30
CA GLY A 350 -10.44 10.66 32.72
C GLY A 350 -10.39 9.51 33.72
N ASN A 351 -10.26 8.23 33.29
CA ASN A 351 -10.25 7.10 34.23
C ASN A 351 -8.95 6.27 34.28
N VAL A 352 -8.36 5.82 33.17
CA VAL A 352 -7.01 5.23 33.13
C VAL A 352 -6.33 5.51 31.78
N ASN A 353 -5.52 6.57 31.70
CA ASN A 353 -4.99 7.01 30.41
C ASN A 353 -4.02 6.00 29.76
N CYS A 354 -4.24 5.75 28.47
CA CYS A 354 -3.33 5.04 27.57
C CYS A 354 -2.09 5.85 27.19
N ASP A 355 -2.10 7.17 27.45
CA ASP A 355 -0.90 8.03 27.34
C ASP A 355 0.17 7.71 28.40
N ASN A 356 -0.20 6.97 29.45
CA ASN A 356 0.74 6.53 30.47
C ASN A 356 1.29 5.14 30.07
N PRO A 357 2.56 5.05 29.64
CA PRO A 357 3.17 3.79 29.21
C PRO A 357 3.28 2.76 30.32
N VAL A 358 3.29 3.16 31.60
CA VAL A 358 3.24 2.22 32.73
C VAL A 358 1.92 1.43 32.70
N ASN A 359 0.79 2.10 32.42
CA ASN A 359 -0.52 1.45 32.33
C ASN A 359 -0.58 0.47 31.14
N VAL A 360 -0.12 0.91 29.97
CA VAL A 360 -0.10 0.09 28.75
C VAL A 360 0.80 -1.14 28.93
N MET A 361 2.04 -0.96 29.40
CA MET A 361 2.97 -2.07 29.65
C MET A 361 2.47 -3.04 30.70
N LYS A 362 1.86 -2.56 31.80
CA LYS A 362 1.28 -3.38 32.87
C LYS A 362 0.20 -4.33 32.36
N VAL A 363 -0.65 -3.85 31.45
CA VAL A 363 -1.72 -4.66 30.83
C VAL A 363 -1.17 -5.59 29.75
N PHE A 364 -0.36 -5.07 28.82
CA PHE A 364 0.15 -5.84 27.69
C PHE A 364 1.09 -6.97 28.15
N ARG A 365 1.97 -6.74 29.13
CA ARG A 365 2.85 -7.78 29.66
C ARG A 365 2.08 -8.90 30.37
N ASN A 366 0.89 -8.61 30.90
CA ASN A 366 0.01 -9.59 31.54
C ASN A 366 -0.97 -10.28 30.58
N SER A 367 -0.87 -10.01 29.27
CA SER A 367 -1.78 -10.53 28.24
C SER A 367 -1.05 -11.42 27.24
N VAL A 368 -1.70 -12.50 26.78
CA VAL A 368 -1.13 -13.40 25.76
C VAL A 368 -1.19 -12.76 24.36
N PHE A 369 -2.35 -12.21 23.98
CA PHE A 369 -2.59 -11.56 22.70
C PHE A 369 -2.98 -10.08 22.87
N CYS A 370 -2.50 -9.21 21.98
CA CYS A 370 -2.83 -7.78 21.98
C CYS A 370 -3.53 -7.41 20.67
N LEU A 371 -4.78 -6.93 20.76
CA LEU A 371 -5.60 -6.61 19.60
C LEU A 371 -5.18 -5.25 19.00
N GLN A 372 -4.77 -5.27 17.73
CA GLN A 372 -4.30 -4.10 16.97
C GLN A 372 -5.20 -3.83 15.74
N PRO A 373 -6.44 -3.35 15.94
CA PRO A 373 -7.30 -2.89 14.85
C PRO A 373 -6.83 -1.53 14.30
N PRO A 374 -7.19 -1.20 13.05
CA PRO A 374 -6.93 0.11 12.46
C PRO A 374 -7.39 1.31 13.30
N GLY A 375 -6.57 2.37 13.23
CA GLY A 375 -6.69 3.64 13.92
C GLY A 375 -7.48 4.68 13.10
N ASP A 376 -7.01 5.92 13.15
CA ASP A 376 -7.27 6.91 12.10
C ASP A 376 -6.49 6.54 10.83
N SER A 377 -5.36 5.85 10.99
CA SER A 377 -4.53 5.23 9.95
C SER A 377 -4.45 3.70 10.13
N TYR A 378 -3.60 2.98 9.39
CA TYR A 378 -3.56 1.51 9.46
C TYR A 378 -2.87 1.00 10.72
N THR A 379 -1.79 1.67 11.12
CA THR A 379 -0.96 1.28 12.25
C THR A 379 -1.20 2.18 13.43
N ARG A 380 -1.01 1.62 14.63
CA ARG A 380 -1.02 2.33 15.89
C ARG A 380 0.31 2.05 16.56
N ARG A 381 0.90 3.05 17.22
CA ARG A 381 2.08 2.86 18.09
C ARG A 381 1.94 1.65 19.04
N SER A 382 0.72 1.41 19.52
CA SER A 382 0.37 0.27 20.37
C SER A 382 0.75 -1.11 19.81
N MET A 383 0.94 -1.24 18.48
CA MET A 383 1.52 -2.44 17.87
C MET A 383 2.95 -2.69 18.37
N PHE A 384 3.81 -1.68 18.27
CA PHE A 384 5.21 -1.78 18.70
C PHE A 384 5.28 -1.93 20.22
N ASP A 385 4.41 -1.25 20.97
CA ASP A 385 4.27 -1.45 22.41
C ASP A 385 3.86 -2.91 22.76
N SER A 386 3.02 -3.57 21.95
CA SER A 386 2.73 -4.99 22.16
C SER A 386 3.92 -5.91 21.90
N ILE A 387 4.77 -5.58 20.91
CA ILE A 387 6.05 -6.28 20.68
C ILE A 387 6.97 -6.12 21.89
N LEU A 388 7.14 -4.89 22.41
CA LEU A 388 7.90 -4.64 23.63
C LEU A 388 7.43 -5.48 24.81
N ALA A 389 6.12 -5.64 24.98
CA ALA A 389 5.54 -6.39 26.09
C ALA A 389 5.55 -7.92 25.91
N GLY A 390 6.12 -8.46 24.84
CA GLY A 390 6.03 -9.88 24.47
C GLY A 390 4.58 -10.35 24.26
N CYS A 391 3.67 -9.43 23.96
CA CYS A 391 2.25 -9.67 23.76
C CYS A 391 1.99 -9.86 22.27
N ILE A 392 1.48 -11.03 21.88
CA ILE A 392 1.42 -11.41 20.46
C ILE A 392 0.41 -10.49 19.74
N PRO A 393 0.84 -9.70 18.74
CA PRO A 393 -0.06 -8.79 18.05
C PRO A 393 -1.09 -9.56 17.21
N VAL A 394 -2.34 -9.13 17.29
CA VAL A 394 -3.47 -9.63 16.49
C VAL A 394 -3.92 -8.53 15.54
N PHE A 395 -3.72 -8.75 14.26
CA PHE A 395 -4.02 -7.78 13.21
C PHE A 395 -5.36 -8.08 12.53
N PHE A 396 -6.08 -7.01 12.20
CA PHE A 396 -7.36 -7.08 11.49
C PHE A 396 -7.26 -6.63 10.03
N HIS A 397 -6.12 -6.03 9.65
CA HIS A 397 -5.86 -5.48 8.32
C HIS A 397 -4.38 -5.66 7.94
N PRO A 398 -4.03 -6.06 6.69
CA PRO A 398 -2.63 -6.25 6.29
C PRO A 398 -1.83 -4.95 6.30
N GLY A 399 -2.48 -3.81 6.08
CA GLY A 399 -1.86 -2.48 6.18
C GLY A 399 -1.30 -2.16 7.58
N THR A 400 -1.79 -2.79 8.66
CA THR A 400 -1.30 -2.53 10.02
C THR A 400 0.14 -2.99 10.26
N ALA A 401 0.65 -3.93 9.45
CA ALA A 401 2.04 -4.37 9.55
C ALA A 401 2.58 -4.87 8.21
N TYR A 402 1.91 -5.86 7.61
CA TYR A 402 2.42 -6.69 6.52
C TYR A 402 2.74 -5.96 5.20
N ALA A 403 1.99 -4.91 4.88
CA ALA A 403 2.25 -4.09 3.69
C ALA A 403 3.41 -3.09 3.90
N GLN A 404 3.78 -2.83 5.15
CA GLN A 404 4.80 -1.89 5.56
C GLN A 404 5.91 -2.56 6.40
N TYR A 405 6.85 -1.78 6.97
CA TYR A 405 7.93 -2.24 7.86
C TYR A 405 8.77 -3.42 7.32
N LYS A 406 8.92 -3.51 5.99
CA LYS A 406 9.58 -4.63 5.26
C LYS A 406 11.03 -4.90 5.71
N TRP A 407 11.71 -3.90 6.30
CA TRP A 407 13.08 -4.02 6.84
C TRP A 407 13.12 -4.47 8.31
N HIS A 408 12.06 -4.24 9.08
CA HIS A 408 12.03 -4.41 10.53
C HIS A 408 11.27 -5.68 10.97
N LEU A 409 10.28 -6.13 10.18
CA LEU A 409 9.44 -7.28 10.50
C LEU A 409 9.69 -8.48 9.55
N PRO A 410 9.48 -9.74 10.00
CA PRO A 410 9.67 -10.93 9.16
C PRO A 410 8.64 -11.03 8.02
N LYS A 411 9.11 -11.40 6.81
CA LYS A 411 8.23 -11.70 5.66
C LYS A 411 7.21 -12.82 5.94
N ASN A 412 7.53 -13.76 6.83
CA ASN A 412 6.56 -14.77 7.29
C ASN A 412 5.72 -14.19 8.43
N HIS A 413 4.64 -13.49 8.08
CA HIS A 413 3.70 -12.88 9.02
C HIS A 413 3.18 -13.87 10.09
N SER A 414 3.01 -15.15 9.74
CA SER A 414 2.49 -16.16 10.67
C SER A 414 3.47 -16.58 11.79
N SER A 415 4.73 -16.13 11.75
CA SER A 415 5.75 -16.45 12.77
C SER A 415 5.69 -15.55 14.00
N TYR A 416 5.11 -14.35 13.91
CA TYR A 416 5.12 -13.35 14.99
C TYR A 416 3.74 -12.76 15.32
N SER A 417 2.70 -13.00 14.50
CA SER A 417 1.37 -12.42 14.70
C SER A 417 0.22 -13.39 14.38
N VAL A 418 -0.97 -13.00 14.81
CA VAL A 418 -2.24 -13.63 14.42
C VAL A 418 -3.00 -12.68 13.51
N TYR A 419 -3.63 -13.21 12.45
CA TYR A 419 -4.43 -12.42 11.52
C TYR A 419 -5.91 -12.84 11.59
N LEU A 420 -6.79 -11.87 11.84
CA LEU A 420 -8.24 -12.03 11.88
C LEU A 420 -8.87 -11.09 10.81
N PRO A 421 -9.00 -11.53 9.55
CA PRO A 421 -9.42 -10.67 8.44
C PRO A 421 -10.84 -10.11 8.63
N VAL A 422 -10.99 -8.79 8.55
CA VAL A 422 -12.30 -8.11 8.50
C VAL A 422 -12.55 -7.64 7.07
N LYS A 423 -13.67 -8.05 6.46
CA LYS A 423 -14.10 -7.62 5.11
C LYS A 423 -15.20 -6.55 5.12
N ASP A 424 -16.14 -6.63 6.05
CA ASP A 424 -17.08 -5.57 6.41
C ASP A 424 -17.38 -5.75 7.91
N VAL A 425 -17.50 -4.65 8.65
CA VAL A 425 -17.92 -4.67 10.06
C VAL A 425 -19.41 -5.03 10.20
N LYS A 426 -20.21 -4.84 9.13
CA LYS A 426 -21.61 -5.29 9.07
C LYS A 426 -21.72 -6.81 8.99
N GLU A 427 -20.73 -7.48 8.42
CA GLU A 427 -20.62 -8.94 8.34
C GLU A 427 -19.77 -9.53 9.49
N TRP A 428 -19.74 -8.86 10.65
CA TRP A 428 -18.94 -9.31 11.79
C TRP A 428 -19.40 -10.68 12.32
N ASN A 429 -18.70 -11.72 11.86
CA ASN A 429 -18.85 -13.12 12.27
C ASN A 429 -17.60 -13.66 12.98
N ILE A 430 -16.59 -12.79 13.19
CA ILE A 430 -15.38 -13.13 13.94
C ILE A 430 -15.79 -13.31 15.39
N LYS A 431 -15.27 -14.37 16.01
CA LYS A 431 -15.36 -14.61 17.44
C LYS A 431 -13.95 -14.67 18.01
N ILE A 432 -13.39 -13.52 18.34
CA ILE A 432 -11.98 -13.33 18.69
C ILE A 432 -11.56 -14.32 19.76
N LYS A 433 -12.33 -14.41 20.85
CA LYS A 433 -12.08 -15.34 21.96
C LYS A 433 -11.99 -16.81 21.51
N GLU A 434 -12.94 -17.29 20.70
CA GLU A 434 -12.96 -18.67 20.21
C GLU A 434 -11.76 -18.93 19.29
N ARG A 435 -11.42 -17.97 18.41
CA ARG A 435 -10.27 -18.09 17.50
C ARG A 435 -8.91 -18.05 18.20
N LEU A 436 -8.79 -17.33 19.32
CA LEU A 436 -7.55 -17.23 20.09
C LEU A 436 -7.34 -18.41 21.06
N ILE A 437 -8.41 -18.99 21.62
CA ILE A 437 -8.30 -20.19 22.48
C ILE A 437 -8.02 -21.48 21.68
N GLU A 438 -8.36 -21.49 20.38
CA GLU A 438 -8.01 -22.57 19.44
C GLU A 438 -6.51 -22.64 19.10
N ILE A 439 -5.71 -21.61 19.43
CA ILE A 439 -4.27 -21.59 19.12
C ILE A 439 -3.52 -22.47 20.12
N PRO A 440 -2.81 -23.53 19.69
CA PRO A 440 -2.09 -24.41 20.61
C PRO A 440 -1.01 -23.68 21.40
N GLU A 441 -0.85 -24.00 22.69
CA GLU A 441 0.14 -23.34 23.57
C GLU A 441 1.57 -23.39 23.01
N GLU A 442 1.95 -24.51 22.37
CA GLU A 442 3.23 -24.65 21.68
C GLU A 442 3.45 -23.59 20.58
N ARG A 443 2.37 -23.23 19.85
CA ARG A 443 2.39 -22.14 18.87
C ARG A 443 2.40 -20.77 19.55
N VAL A 444 1.69 -20.60 20.67
CA VAL A 444 1.74 -19.37 21.48
C VAL A 444 3.16 -19.09 21.97
N VAL A 445 3.87 -20.11 22.48
CA VAL A 445 5.28 -19.99 22.90
C VAL A 445 6.18 -19.60 21.71
N ARG A 446 6.07 -20.26 20.56
CA ARG A 446 6.85 -19.88 19.35
C ARG A 446 6.59 -18.45 18.88
N LEU A 447 5.32 -18.05 18.80
CA LEU A 447 4.91 -16.69 18.43
C LEU A 447 5.53 -15.67 19.40
N ARG A 448 5.51 -15.95 20.70
CA ARG A 448 6.08 -15.06 21.72
C ARG A 448 7.59 -14.94 21.60
N GLU A 449 8.32 -16.04 21.44
CA GLU A 449 9.79 -15.98 21.30
C GLU A 449 10.21 -15.18 20.06
N GLU A 450 9.51 -15.34 18.94
CA GLU A 450 9.76 -14.50 17.76
C GLU A 450 9.42 -13.03 18.03
N VAL A 451 8.29 -12.72 18.69
CA VAL A 451 7.96 -11.34 19.10
C VAL A 451 9.04 -10.73 20.00
N LEU A 452 9.58 -11.47 20.98
CA LEU A 452 10.69 -11.00 21.82
C LEU A 452 11.94 -10.73 21.00
N ARG A 453 12.25 -11.58 20.00
CA ARG A 453 13.38 -11.40 19.08
C ARG A 453 13.27 -10.14 18.22
N LEU A 454 12.06 -9.60 18.02
CA LEU A 454 11.84 -8.35 17.28
C LEU A 454 12.06 -7.09 18.11
N ILE A 455 12.14 -7.16 19.45
CA ILE A 455 12.29 -5.98 20.31
C ILE A 455 13.45 -5.05 19.90
N PRO A 456 14.72 -5.49 19.70
CA PRO A 456 15.78 -4.59 19.25
C PRO A 456 15.47 -3.92 17.91
N LYS A 457 14.78 -4.62 17.00
CA LYS A 457 14.46 -4.13 15.64
C LYS A 457 13.36 -3.07 15.60
N VAL A 458 12.67 -2.80 16.72
CA VAL A 458 11.57 -1.83 16.81
C VAL A 458 11.80 -0.73 17.84
N VAL A 459 13.02 -0.63 18.38
CA VAL A 459 13.44 0.44 19.29
C VAL A 459 14.56 1.26 18.67
N TYR A 460 14.66 2.51 19.13
CA TYR A 460 15.76 3.41 18.82
C TYR A 460 16.63 3.52 20.07
N ALA A 461 17.84 2.97 20.05
CA ALA A 461 18.76 3.03 21.19
C ALA A 461 19.27 4.47 21.44
N ASP A 462 19.67 4.76 22.68
CA ASP A 462 20.21 6.07 23.08
C ASP A 462 21.42 6.46 22.20
N PRO A 463 21.44 7.65 21.54
CA PRO A 463 22.54 8.03 20.65
C PRO A 463 23.92 8.02 21.29
N LYS A 464 24.02 8.14 22.62
CA LYS A 464 25.28 8.09 23.36
C LYS A 464 25.89 6.69 23.43
N TYR A 465 25.10 5.65 23.20
CA TYR A 465 25.51 4.26 23.45
C TYR A 465 25.06 3.36 22.28
N GLY A 466 26.03 2.86 21.52
CA GLY A 466 25.76 1.89 20.47
C GLY A 466 25.22 0.57 21.01
N LEU A 467 24.35 -0.09 20.26
CA LEU A 467 24.12 -1.52 20.44
C LEU A 467 25.26 -2.28 19.76
N ASP A 468 26.40 -2.40 20.44
CA ASP A 468 27.61 -3.05 19.90
C ASP A 468 27.29 -4.46 19.35
N GLY A 469 27.20 -4.56 18.02
CA GLY A 469 26.92 -5.79 17.28
C GLY A 469 25.45 -6.14 17.02
N ASN A 470 24.46 -5.32 17.40
CA ASN A 470 23.03 -5.57 17.14
C ASN A 470 22.33 -4.41 16.42
N GLU A 471 21.63 -4.70 15.32
CA GLU A 471 20.91 -3.71 14.51
C GLU A 471 19.62 -3.23 15.22
N ASP A 472 19.54 -1.94 15.56
CA ASP A 472 18.32 -1.30 16.06
C ASP A 472 17.42 -0.78 14.91
N ALA A 473 16.28 -0.15 15.23
CA ALA A 473 15.35 0.34 14.22
C ALA A 473 15.95 1.41 13.29
N PHE A 474 16.93 2.20 13.76
CA PHE A 474 17.66 3.18 12.96
C PHE A 474 18.71 2.50 12.08
N GLU A 475 19.53 1.59 12.62
CA GLU A 475 20.53 0.87 11.83
C GLU A 475 19.89 0.09 10.67
N LEU A 476 18.76 -0.60 10.92
CA LEU A 476 17.99 -1.28 9.88
C LEU A 476 17.42 -0.33 8.82
N ALA A 477 16.98 0.85 9.22
CA ALA A 477 16.43 1.85 8.30
C ALA A 477 17.53 2.50 7.43
N VAL A 478 18.68 2.82 8.02
CA VAL A 478 19.85 3.35 7.31
C VAL A 478 20.41 2.31 6.33
N LYS A 479 20.54 1.05 6.77
CA LYS A 479 20.96 -0.06 5.92
C LYS A 479 20.02 -0.27 4.73
N GLY A 480 18.71 -0.38 4.98
CA GLY A 480 17.71 -0.54 3.92
C GLY A 480 17.67 0.62 2.93
N MET A 481 17.96 1.84 3.40
CA MET A 481 18.10 3.02 2.54
C MET A 481 19.37 2.98 1.66
N LEU A 482 20.51 2.61 2.24
CA LEU A 482 21.77 2.43 1.50
C LEU A 482 21.65 1.32 0.44
N GLU A 483 21.06 0.18 0.80
CA GLU A 483 20.76 -0.92 -0.13
C GLU A 483 19.88 -0.43 -1.29
N ARG A 484 18.78 0.28 -0.99
CA ARG A 484 17.87 0.86 -2.00
C ARG A 484 18.57 1.86 -2.93
N ILE A 485 19.42 2.73 -2.40
CA ILE A 485 20.12 3.74 -3.20
C ILE A 485 21.17 3.08 -4.11
N GLU A 486 21.85 2.02 -3.64
CA GLU A 486 22.79 1.27 -4.48
C GLU A 486 22.09 0.48 -5.59
N GLU A 487 20.89 -0.08 -5.36
CA GLU A 487 20.07 -0.67 -6.43
C GLU A 487 19.79 0.33 -7.55
N VAL A 488 19.38 1.56 -7.20
CA VAL A 488 19.11 2.63 -8.17
C VAL A 488 20.40 3.06 -8.88
N ARG A 489 21.51 3.16 -8.14
CA ARG A 489 22.84 3.47 -8.69
C ARG A 489 23.32 2.42 -9.69
N GLU A 490 23.11 1.14 -9.41
CA GLU A 490 23.43 0.03 -10.32
C GLU A 490 22.56 0.05 -11.57
N MET A 491 21.26 0.35 -11.48
CA MET A 491 20.41 0.55 -12.66
C MET A 491 20.93 1.68 -13.55
N MET A 492 21.33 2.82 -12.96
CA MET A 492 21.92 3.94 -13.69
C MET A 492 23.29 3.58 -14.30
N ARG A 493 24.15 2.82 -13.60
CA ARG A 493 25.42 2.29 -14.14
C ARG A 493 25.20 1.35 -15.33
N GLN A 494 24.09 0.61 -15.36
CA GLN A 494 23.68 -0.25 -16.46
C GLN A 494 23.04 0.52 -17.63
N GLY A 495 22.94 1.85 -17.57
CA GLY A 495 22.35 2.69 -18.61
C GLY A 495 20.82 2.66 -18.67
N LYS A 496 20.15 2.19 -17.61
CA LYS A 496 18.69 2.30 -17.43
C LYS A 496 18.34 3.66 -16.84
N ASP A 497 17.09 4.10 -16.99
CA ASP A 497 16.62 5.30 -16.31
C ASP A 497 16.50 5.02 -14.80
N GLY A 498 17.13 5.87 -13.97
CA GLY A 498 17.05 5.76 -12.52
C GLY A 498 15.67 6.13 -11.94
N SER A 499 14.76 6.69 -12.74
CA SER A 499 13.36 6.94 -12.37
C SER A 499 12.44 5.75 -12.60
N ASP A 500 12.79 4.78 -13.45
CA ASP A 500 11.98 3.58 -13.68
C ASP A 500 11.78 2.83 -12.35
N GLY A 501 10.54 2.69 -11.89
CA GLY A 501 10.25 2.02 -10.62
C GLY A 501 10.69 2.81 -9.37
N PHE A 502 10.97 4.11 -9.48
CA PHE A 502 11.36 4.96 -8.34
C PHE A 502 10.17 5.66 -7.65
N ASP A 503 9.32 6.39 -8.38
CA ASP A 503 8.20 7.20 -7.82
C ASP A 503 6.78 6.97 -8.40
N ASP A 504 6.47 5.84 -9.06
CA ASP A 504 5.07 5.42 -9.25
C ASP A 504 4.32 5.25 -7.87
N ARG A 505 3.05 4.81 -7.85
CA ARG A 505 2.38 4.33 -6.60
C ARG A 505 2.67 2.82 -6.46
N ASP A 506 2.40 2.07 -5.38
CA ASP A 506 2.71 0.62 -5.13
C ASP A 506 1.43 -0.23 -5.11
N ASP A 507 1.30 -1.29 -5.93
CA ASP A 507 0.01 -2.02 -6.08
C ASP A 507 -0.30 -2.97 -4.93
N TYR A 508 0.70 -3.57 -4.29
CA TYR A 508 0.50 -4.43 -3.13
C TYR A 508 0.09 -3.60 -1.90
N LYS A 509 0.78 -2.47 -1.67
CA LYS A 509 0.40 -1.48 -0.66
C LYS A 509 -0.95 -0.82 -1.01
N ALA A 510 -1.20 -0.49 -2.28
CA ALA A 510 -2.45 0.11 -2.73
C ALA A 510 -3.63 -0.87 -2.60
N ALA A 511 -3.44 -2.17 -2.81
CA ALA A 511 -4.47 -3.18 -2.57
C ALA A 511 -4.81 -3.29 -1.08
N ALA A 512 -3.82 -3.15 -0.19
CA ALA A 512 -4.07 -2.99 1.25
C ALA A 512 -4.86 -1.69 1.52
N GLU A 513 -4.52 -0.56 0.88
CA GLU A 513 -5.30 0.68 1.03
C GLU A 513 -6.74 0.57 0.49
N VAL A 514 -6.95 -0.11 -0.64
CA VAL A 514 -8.25 -0.26 -1.31
C VAL A 514 -9.20 -1.18 -0.53
N LEU A 515 -8.68 -2.20 0.17
CA LEU A 515 -9.51 -3.02 1.07
C LEU A 515 -10.27 -2.14 2.09
N SER A 516 -9.60 -1.09 2.62
CA SER A 516 -10.21 -0.16 3.57
C SER A 516 -11.32 0.71 3.00
N MET A 517 -11.34 0.98 1.69
CA MET A 517 -12.43 1.75 1.07
C MET A 517 -13.69 0.90 0.85
N ALA A 518 -13.54 -0.42 0.70
CA ALA A 518 -14.66 -1.35 0.66
C ALA A 518 -15.22 -1.65 2.07
N THR A 519 -14.37 -1.72 3.10
CA THR A 519 -14.80 -2.02 4.48
C THR A 519 -15.35 -0.81 5.23
N ASN A 520 -15.26 0.41 4.68
CA ASN A 520 -15.50 1.65 5.41
C ASN A 520 -16.06 2.75 4.47
N PRO A 521 -17.39 2.93 4.37
CA PRO A 521 -18.00 3.85 3.40
C PRO A 521 -17.82 5.35 3.73
N THR A 522 -17.15 5.68 4.84
CA THR A 522 -16.86 7.06 5.26
C THR A 522 -15.49 7.17 5.92
N PHE A 523 -14.46 7.43 5.13
CA PHE A 523 -13.29 8.16 5.63
C PHE A 523 -13.60 9.68 5.56
N GLN A 524 -14.52 10.12 6.42
CA GLN A 524 -14.92 11.53 6.57
C GLN A 524 -15.08 11.89 8.05
N LEU A 525 -14.38 12.92 8.49
CA LEU A 525 -14.74 13.67 9.69
C LEU A 525 -15.68 14.80 9.27
N PHE A 526 -16.98 14.49 9.31
CA PHE A 526 -18.15 15.32 8.94
C PHE A 526 -18.42 15.50 7.43
N PRO A 527 -19.70 15.70 7.01
CA PRO A 527 -20.13 15.36 5.65
C PRO A 527 -20.34 16.55 4.71
N SER A 528 -19.94 16.41 3.44
CA SER A 528 -20.74 16.87 2.28
C SER A 528 -20.24 16.32 0.92
N SER A 529 -21.21 15.88 0.12
CA SER A 529 -21.27 15.74 -1.36
C SER A 529 -20.03 15.40 -2.23
N GLN A 530 -20.12 14.23 -2.87
CA GLN A 530 -19.79 13.89 -4.29
C GLN A 530 -18.35 14.03 -4.85
N GLY A 531 -17.80 12.87 -5.27
CA GLY A 531 -17.38 12.66 -6.67
C GLY A 531 -15.88 12.51 -6.98
N SER A 532 -15.50 11.32 -7.52
CA SER A 532 -14.19 10.96 -8.14
C SER A 532 -12.92 11.06 -7.26
N GLY A 533 -11.89 10.21 -7.35
CA GLY A 533 -11.71 8.95 -8.09
C GLY A 533 -10.35 8.90 -8.82
N LEU A 534 -9.42 8.00 -8.42
CA LEU A 534 -8.31 7.41 -9.22
C LEU A 534 -7.34 6.52 -8.39
N GLY A 535 -6.99 5.33 -8.92
CA GLY A 535 -5.81 4.52 -8.53
C GLY A 535 -4.69 4.64 -9.59
N LEU A 536 -3.50 4.01 -9.54
CA LEU A 536 -3.06 2.63 -9.20
C LEU A 536 -1.52 2.62 -9.09
N GLY A 537 -0.90 1.46 -8.78
CA GLY A 537 0.47 1.31 -8.29
C GLY A 537 1.62 0.80 -9.20
N PHE A 538 2.54 0.03 -8.58
CA PHE A 538 3.94 -0.38 -8.93
C PHE A 538 3.98 -1.89 -8.68
N LEU A 539 4.97 -2.54 -9.29
CA LEU A 539 5.95 -3.34 -8.55
C LEU A 539 7.37 -3.01 -9.12
N ASP A 540 8.52 -3.50 -8.66
CA ASP A 540 8.92 -4.91 -8.64
C ASP A 540 10.22 -5.19 -7.87
N SER A 541 10.33 -6.43 -7.34
CA SER A 541 11.47 -7.38 -7.45
C SER A 541 11.38 -8.49 -6.37
N PRO A 542 11.99 -9.68 -6.53
CA PRO A 542 11.78 -10.68 -7.59
C PRO A 542 11.32 -12.06 -7.04
N GLU A 543 10.84 -12.96 -7.91
CA GLU A 543 10.18 -14.24 -7.57
C GLU A 543 11.09 -15.50 -7.51
N PRO A 544 10.67 -16.59 -6.83
CA PRO A 544 11.31 -17.90 -6.89
C PRO A 544 10.93 -18.72 -8.15
N THR A 545 11.81 -19.62 -8.59
CA THR A 545 11.68 -20.36 -9.86
C THR A 545 10.56 -21.42 -9.84
N LEU A 546 9.60 -21.28 -10.75
CA LEU A 546 8.52 -22.22 -11.04
C LEU A 546 9.01 -23.48 -11.80
N PRO A 547 8.28 -24.62 -11.74
CA PRO A 547 8.55 -25.77 -12.61
C PRO A 547 8.37 -25.43 -14.10
N PRO A 548 9.06 -26.12 -15.02
CA PRO A 548 8.91 -25.88 -16.45
C PRO A 548 7.50 -26.29 -16.93
N PRO A 549 6.86 -25.49 -17.81
CA PRO A 549 5.51 -25.79 -18.30
C PRO A 549 5.50 -27.05 -19.18
N PRO A 550 4.35 -27.74 -19.29
CA PRO A 550 4.20 -28.88 -20.19
C PRO A 550 4.35 -28.44 -21.67
N PRO A 551 4.89 -29.31 -22.54
CA PRO A 551 5.03 -29.00 -23.96
C PRO A 551 3.64 -28.87 -24.62
N PRO A 552 3.50 -27.98 -25.62
CA PRO A 552 2.23 -27.80 -26.30
C PRO A 552 1.84 -29.05 -27.11
N VAL A 553 0.56 -29.42 -27.09
CA VAL A 553 0.05 -30.64 -27.74
C VAL A 553 -1.40 -30.45 -28.22
N GLU A 554 -1.73 -31.02 -29.38
CA GLU A 554 -3.12 -31.15 -29.84
C GLU A 554 -3.76 -32.39 -29.20
N VAL A 555 -4.94 -32.22 -28.61
CA VAL A 555 -5.74 -33.30 -28.00
C VAL A 555 -6.86 -33.67 -28.97
N LEU A 556 -6.91 -34.92 -29.39
CA LEU A 556 -7.93 -35.38 -30.32
C LEU A 556 -9.30 -35.52 -29.64
N SER A 557 -10.38 -35.25 -30.37
CA SER A 557 -11.76 -35.40 -29.89
C SER A 557 -12.11 -36.85 -29.45
N SER A 558 -11.29 -37.82 -29.82
CA SER A 558 -11.37 -39.23 -29.38
C SER A 558 -10.67 -39.53 -28.06
N GLU A 559 -9.84 -38.62 -27.52
CA GLU A 559 -9.13 -38.78 -26.24
C GLU A 559 -9.99 -38.42 -25.01
N VAL A 560 -11.31 -38.52 -25.13
CA VAL A 560 -12.22 -38.30 -23.99
C VAL A 560 -11.90 -39.29 -22.88
N SER A 561 -11.69 -38.79 -21.66
CA SER A 561 -11.46 -39.65 -20.52
C SER A 561 -12.73 -40.40 -20.12
N SER A 562 -12.66 -41.73 -20.09
CA SER A 562 -13.73 -42.60 -19.60
C SER A 562 -13.57 -42.96 -18.11
N SER A 563 -12.61 -42.35 -17.40
CA SER A 563 -12.22 -42.75 -16.04
C SER A 563 -12.67 -41.78 -14.94
N VAL A 564 -13.55 -40.83 -15.27
CA VAL A 564 -13.97 -39.75 -14.37
C VAL A 564 -15.48 -39.55 -14.51
N ASP A 565 -16.19 -39.40 -13.40
CA ASP A 565 -17.63 -39.16 -13.42
C ASP A 565 -17.93 -37.74 -13.91
N PHE A 566 -18.71 -37.65 -14.99
CA PHE A 566 -19.07 -36.40 -15.66
C PHE A 566 -20.58 -36.13 -15.51
N GLU A 567 -20.94 -35.12 -14.73
CA GLU A 567 -22.32 -34.63 -14.60
C GLU A 567 -22.55 -33.35 -15.43
N VAL A 568 -23.80 -33.04 -15.77
CA VAL A 568 -24.17 -31.78 -16.47
C VAL A 568 -25.24 -30.97 -15.74
N ASP A 569 -24.96 -29.68 -15.55
CA ASP A 569 -25.90 -28.65 -15.11
C ASP A 569 -26.50 -27.90 -16.30
N LYS A 570 -27.70 -27.34 -16.13
CA LYS A 570 -28.25 -26.33 -17.04
C LYS A 570 -27.91 -24.91 -16.55
N VAL A 571 -27.26 -24.13 -17.42
CA VAL A 571 -26.96 -22.71 -17.21
C VAL A 571 -27.79 -21.88 -18.19
N THR A 572 -28.73 -21.11 -17.66
CA THR A 572 -29.60 -20.24 -18.46
C THR A 572 -29.02 -18.83 -18.53
N ILE A 573 -28.78 -18.37 -19.74
CA ILE A 573 -28.18 -17.08 -20.08
C ILE A 573 -29.14 -16.35 -21.01
N GLY A 574 -29.90 -15.39 -20.49
CA GLY A 574 -30.93 -14.69 -21.28
C GLY A 574 -32.00 -15.65 -21.80
N LYS A 575 -32.05 -15.83 -23.13
CA LYS A 575 -32.95 -16.78 -23.80
C LYS A 575 -32.29 -18.12 -24.17
N ILE A 576 -31.02 -18.29 -23.81
CA ILE A 576 -30.18 -19.41 -24.24
C ILE A 576 -29.84 -20.28 -23.03
N THR A 577 -30.17 -21.56 -23.11
CA THR A 577 -29.66 -22.57 -22.16
C THR A 577 -28.44 -23.25 -22.77
N LEU A 578 -27.38 -23.36 -21.98
CA LEU A 578 -26.18 -24.16 -22.23
C LEU A 578 -26.04 -25.21 -21.11
N LEU A 579 -25.31 -26.29 -21.40
CA LEU A 579 -24.89 -27.27 -20.41
C LEU A 579 -23.50 -26.93 -19.88
N LYS A 580 -23.31 -27.17 -18.58
CA LYS A 580 -22.05 -27.02 -17.86
C LYS A 580 -21.69 -28.34 -17.21
N GLY A 581 -20.59 -28.95 -17.65
CA GLY A 581 -19.99 -30.11 -17.01
C GLY A 581 -19.60 -29.86 -15.55
N ARG A 582 -19.62 -30.90 -14.73
CA ARG A 582 -18.95 -30.95 -13.43
C ARG A 582 -18.03 -32.16 -13.38
N VAL A 583 -16.86 -31.95 -12.82
CA VAL A 583 -15.79 -32.94 -12.66
C VAL A 583 -15.05 -32.67 -11.36
N SER A 584 -14.60 -33.73 -10.68
CA SER A 584 -13.87 -33.67 -9.41
C SER A 584 -12.38 -33.36 -9.61
N THR A 585 -11.88 -32.23 -9.06
CA THR A 585 -10.45 -31.87 -9.10
C THR A 585 -9.55 -32.96 -8.50
N LYS A 586 -10.07 -33.69 -7.50
CA LYS A 586 -9.37 -34.81 -6.86
C LYS A 586 -9.22 -36.01 -7.77
N GLU A 587 -10.20 -36.31 -8.63
CA GLU A 587 -10.12 -37.43 -9.58
C GLU A 587 -9.23 -37.11 -10.78
N VAL A 588 -9.25 -35.86 -11.25
CA VAL A 588 -8.44 -35.44 -12.42
C VAL A 588 -6.97 -35.20 -12.06
N PHE A 589 -6.68 -34.53 -10.95
CA PHE A 589 -5.32 -34.08 -10.61
C PHE A 589 -4.76 -34.66 -9.29
N GLY A 590 -5.54 -35.47 -8.56
CA GLY A 590 -5.13 -35.97 -7.23
C GLY A 590 -5.05 -34.89 -6.13
N LEU A 591 -5.40 -33.64 -6.46
CA LEU A 591 -5.30 -32.50 -5.55
C LEU A 591 -6.54 -32.41 -4.63
N PRO A 592 -6.39 -31.94 -3.37
CA PRO A 592 -7.53 -31.47 -2.59
C PRO A 592 -8.20 -30.29 -3.31
N ASN A 593 -9.47 -29.98 -2.98
CA ASN A 593 -10.29 -28.95 -3.63
C ASN A 593 -9.63 -27.56 -3.65
N SER A 594 -8.77 -27.33 -4.64
CA SER A 594 -8.06 -26.08 -4.91
C SER A 594 -8.59 -25.49 -6.20
N ASP A 595 -8.77 -24.17 -6.22
CA ASP A 595 -9.25 -23.46 -7.40
C ASP A 595 -8.15 -23.29 -8.47
N LEU A 596 -6.87 -23.20 -8.07
CA LEU A 596 -5.70 -22.95 -8.94
C LEU A 596 -4.40 -23.32 -8.21
N VAL A 597 -3.37 -23.77 -8.96
CA VAL A 597 -1.99 -23.99 -8.50
C VAL A 597 -1.03 -23.57 -9.64
N PRO A 598 -0.28 -22.46 -9.51
CA PRO A 598 0.50 -21.91 -10.62
C PRO A 598 1.52 -22.90 -11.21
N GLY A 599 1.56 -23.00 -12.54
CA GLY A 599 2.43 -23.91 -13.29
C GLY A 599 2.05 -25.40 -13.20
N VAL A 600 0.95 -25.76 -12.51
CA VAL A 600 0.50 -27.14 -12.33
C VAL A 600 -0.96 -27.32 -12.76
N TYR A 601 -1.86 -26.46 -12.29
CA TYR A 601 -3.28 -26.49 -12.60
C TYR A 601 -3.86 -25.07 -12.61
N GLU A 602 -4.17 -24.53 -13.79
CA GLU A 602 -4.54 -23.12 -13.97
C GLU A 602 -6.07 -22.86 -13.95
N GLY A 603 -6.82 -23.68 -13.19
CA GLY A 603 -8.19 -23.36 -12.77
C GLY A 603 -9.33 -23.74 -13.72
N GLY A 604 -9.07 -24.53 -14.77
CA GLY A 604 -10.06 -24.87 -15.80
C GLY A 604 -11.27 -25.72 -15.36
N LEU A 605 -11.18 -26.46 -14.24
CA LEU A 605 -12.30 -27.28 -13.71
C LEU A 605 -13.33 -26.49 -12.90
N LYS A 606 -13.13 -25.19 -12.68
CA LYS A 606 -14.11 -24.28 -12.07
C LYS A 606 -14.75 -23.41 -13.16
N LEU A 607 -16.08 -23.27 -13.13
CA LEU A 607 -16.74 -22.30 -14.00
C LEU A 607 -16.59 -20.91 -13.39
N TRP A 608 -15.87 -20.05 -14.11
CA TRP A 608 -15.69 -18.64 -13.75
C TRP A 608 -16.83 -17.79 -14.29
N GLU A 609 -17.27 -16.80 -13.51
CA GLU A 609 -18.42 -15.95 -13.83
C GLU A 609 -18.21 -15.16 -15.12
N GLY A 610 -16.97 -14.76 -15.41
CA GLY A 610 -16.60 -14.11 -16.67
C GLY A 610 -16.99 -14.92 -17.92
N SER A 611 -17.02 -16.26 -17.86
CA SER A 611 -17.47 -17.09 -18.99
C SER A 611 -18.96 -16.88 -19.30
N ILE A 612 -19.78 -16.72 -18.25
CA ILE A 612 -21.22 -16.47 -18.38
C ILE A 612 -21.46 -15.04 -18.88
N ASP A 613 -20.74 -14.06 -18.33
CA ASP A 613 -20.87 -12.66 -18.72
C ASP A 613 -20.37 -12.39 -20.15
N LEU A 614 -19.35 -13.12 -20.61
CA LEU A 614 -18.92 -13.12 -22.01
C LEU A 614 -20.05 -13.57 -22.94
N VAL A 615 -20.70 -14.70 -22.65
CA VAL A 615 -21.82 -15.20 -23.46
C VAL A 615 -23.00 -14.22 -23.48
N LYS A 616 -23.32 -13.56 -22.36
CA LYS A 616 -24.33 -12.47 -22.33
C LYS A 616 -23.97 -11.32 -23.27
N ALA A 617 -22.70 -10.90 -23.26
CA ALA A 617 -22.22 -9.81 -24.10
C ALA A 617 -22.23 -10.19 -25.59
N LEU A 618 -21.78 -11.39 -25.95
CA LEU A 618 -21.83 -11.91 -27.32
C LEU A 618 -23.28 -12.03 -27.83
N GLU A 619 -24.22 -12.46 -26.97
CA GLU A 619 -25.65 -12.49 -27.33
C GLU A 619 -26.20 -11.08 -27.57
N LYS A 620 -25.89 -10.12 -26.70
CA LYS A 620 -26.30 -8.72 -26.86
C LYS A 620 -25.74 -8.11 -28.16
N GLU A 621 -24.44 -8.27 -28.41
CA GLU A 621 -23.77 -7.78 -29.62
C GLU A 621 -24.30 -8.42 -30.91
N SER A 622 -24.69 -9.69 -30.85
CA SER A 622 -25.35 -10.38 -31.97
C SER A 622 -26.76 -9.84 -32.21
N GLN A 623 -27.50 -9.50 -31.15
CA GLN A 623 -28.85 -8.92 -31.26
C GLN A 623 -28.84 -7.46 -31.75
N THR A 624 -27.78 -6.68 -31.46
CA THR A 624 -27.62 -5.32 -31.98
C THR A 624 -27.02 -5.26 -33.39
N GLY A 625 -26.57 -6.39 -33.94
CA GLY A 625 -25.92 -6.46 -35.25
C GLY A 625 -24.44 -6.05 -35.26
N ASN A 626 -23.83 -5.86 -34.08
CA ASN A 626 -22.43 -5.48 -33.91
C ASN A 626 -21.45 -6.66 -34.08
N LEU A 627 -21.97 -7.89 -34.02
CA LEU A 627 -21.23 -9.14 -34.14
C LEU A 627 -22.03 -10.15 -34.98
N SER A 628 -21.35 -10.84 -35.90
CA SER A 628 -21.82 -12.08 -36.49
C SER A 628 -20.76 -13.15 -36.27
N LEU A 629 -21.17 -14.28 -35.69
CA LEU A 629 -20.34 -15.48 -35.53
C LEU A 629 -20.57 -16.49 -36.67
N SER A 630 -21.61 -16.30 -37.49
CA SER A 630 -21.87 -17.21 -38.62
C SER A 630 -20.74 -17.11 -39.65
N GLY A 631 -20.18 -18.24 -40.07
CA GLY A 631 -19.10 -18.30 -41.05
C GLY A 631 -17.74 -17.83 -40.55
N LYS A 632 -17.51 -17.81 -39.21
CA LYS A 632 -16.29 -17.28 -38.60
C LYS A 632 -15.35 -18.36 -38.06
N ARG A 633 -14.05 -18.06 -38.05
CA ARG A 633 -13.02 -18.81 -37.33
C ARG A 633 -12.85 -18.23 -35.92
N VAL A 634 -13.09 -19.05 -34.91
CA VAL A 634 -13.10 -18.64 -33.49
C VAL A 634 -12.05 -19.42 -32.70
N LEU A 635 -11.31 -18.74 -31.82
CA LEU A 635 -10.39 -19.36 -30.86
C LEU A 635 -10.80 -18.95 -29.44
N GLU A 636 -11.07 -19.91 -28.56
CA GLU A 636 -11.23 -19.68 -27.13
C GLU A 636 -9.93 -19.99 -26.39
N LEU A 637 -9.31 -18.97 -25.78
CA LEU A 637 -8.10 -19.09 -24.96
C LEU A 637 -8.48 -19.24 -23.48
N GLY A 638 -7.85 -20.20 -22.78
CA GLY A 638 -8.18 -20.55 -21.40
C GLY A 638 -9.61 -21.08 -21.24
N CYS A 639 -10.02 -22.01 -22.10
CA CYS A 639 -11.43 -22.34 -22.29
C CYS A 639 -12.10 -23.03 -21.09
N GLY A 640 -11.41 -23.89 -20.33
CA GLY A 640 -12.00 -24.65 -19.22
C GLY A 640 -13.30 -25.38 -19.60
N HIS A 641 -14.43 -24.80 -19.21
CA HIS A 641 -15.79 -25.29 -19.52
C HIS A 641 -16.27 -25.00 -20.95
N ALA A 642 -15.57 -24.15 -21.72
CA ALA A 642 -15.84 -23.82 -23.12
C ALA A 642 -17.20 -23.16 -23.44
N LEU A 643 -17.90 -22.55 -22.46
CA LEU A 643 -19.23 -21.96 -22.72
C LEU A 643 -19.23 -20.88 -23.83
N PRO A 644 -18.26 -19.94 -23.89
CA PRO A 644 -18.09 -19.00 -25.01
C PRO A 644 -17.91 -19.66 -26.39
N GLY A 645 -17.03 -20.65 -26.54
CA GLY A 645 -16.80 -21.32 -27.83
C GLY A 645 -17.94 -22.26 -28.21
N ILE A 646 -18.54 -22.97 -27.25
CA ILE A 646 -19.78 -23.75 -27.46
C ILE A 646 -20.90 -22.84 -27.98
N TYR A 647 -21.04 -21.64 -27.40
CA TYR A 647 -21.96 -20.63 -27.90
C TYR A 647 -21.64 -20.23 -29.35
N ALA A 648 -20.37 -20.08 -29.71
CA ALA A 648 -19.94 -19.77 -31.07
C ALA A 648 -20.28 -20.90 -32.07
N CYS A 649 -20.08 -22.18 -31.71
CA CYS A 649 -20.55 -23.33 -32.51
C CYS A 649 -22.06 -23.23 -32.76
N LEU A 650 -22.84 -22.98 -31.71
CA LEU A 650 -24.30 -22.85 -31.77
C LEU A 650 -24.79 -21.60 -32.52
N LYS A 651 -23.90 -20.68 -32.89
CA LYS A 651 -24.17 -19.52 -33.75
C LYS A 651 -23.65 -19.69 -35.19
N GLY A 652 -23.20 -20.90 -35.56
CA GLY A 652 -22.81 -21.24 -36.93
C GLY A 652 -21.41 -20.77 -37.33
N SER A 653 -20.48 -20.72 -36.38
CA SER A 653 -19.05 -20.54 -36.68
C SER A 653 -18.54 -21.73 -37.49
N ASP A 654 -17.72 -21.51 -38.52
CA ASP A 654 -17.21 -22.58 -39.39
C ASP A 654 -16.05 -23.35 -38.73
N VAL A 655 -15.29 -22.67 -37.87
CA VAL A 655 -14.15 -23.25 -37.13
C VAL A 655 -14.18 -22.74 -35.70
N VAL A 656 -14.11 -23.63 -34.71
CA VAL A 656 -14.01 -23.25 -33.28
C VAL A 656 -12.94 -24.07 -32.59
N HIS A 657 -11.84 -23.41 -32.23
CA HIS A 657 -10.72 -24.03 -31.54
C HIS A 657 -10.70 -23.67 -30.06
N PHE A 658 -10.36 -24.66 -29.23
CA PHE A 658 -10.35 -24.55 -27.77
C PHE A 658 -8.93 -24.72 -27.25
N GLN A 659 -8.46 -23.79 -26.42
CA GLN A 659 -7.12 -23.85 -25.82
C GLN A 659 -7.21 -23.78 -24.29
N ASP A 660 -6.51 -24.69 -23.61
CA ASP A 660 -6.33 -24.66 -22.15
C ASP A 660 -4.85 -24.88 -21.79
N PHE A 661 -4.44 -24.60 -20.55
CA PHE A 661 -3.10 -24.92 -20.09
C PHE A 661 -2.95 -26.44 -19.87
N ASN A 662 -3.98 -27.10 -19.35
CA ASN A 662 -3.95 -28.50 -18.96
C ASN A 662 -4.67 -29.40 -19.98
N ALA A 663 -3.98 -30.41 -20.53
CA ALA A 663 -4.60 -31.38 -21.44
C ALA A 663 -5.71 -32.20 -20.76
N GLU A 664 -5.59 -32.42 -19.45
CA GLU A 664 -6.56 -33.15 -18.62
C GLU A 664 -7.87 -32.38 -18.47
N VAL A 665 -7.84 -31.04 -18.49
CA VAL A 665 -9.07 -30.21 -18.54
C VAL A 665 -9.79 -30.45 -19.86
N LEU A 666 -9.06 -30.49 -20.97
CA LEU A 666 -9.64 -30.76 -22.30
C LEU A 666 -10.29 -32.16 -22.36
N ARG A 667 -9.54 -33.20 -21.95
CA ARG A 667 -9.98 -34.61 -21.99
C ARG A 667 -11.14 -34.94 -21.04
N CYS A 668 -11.15 -34.36 -19.83
CA CYS A 668 -12.11 -34.72 -18.79
C CYS A 668 -13.32 -33.78 -18.72
N LEU A 669 -13.21 -32.53 -19.18
CA LEU A 669 -14.27 -31.53 -19.04
C LEU A 669 -14.67 -30.88 -20.37
N THR A 670 -13.72 -30.31 -21.12
CA THR A 670 -14.04 -29.48 -22.30
C THR A 670 -14.70 -30.28 -23.42
N ILE A 671 -14.10 -31.42 -23.82
CA ILE A 671 -14.64 -32.26 -24.90
C ILE A 671 -15.99 -32.90 -24.50
N PRO A 672 -16.16 -33.51 -23.30
CA PRO A 672 -17.47 -33.95 -22.82
C PRO A 672 -18.54 -32.85 -22.79
N ASN A 673 -18.20 -31.63 -22.35
CA ASN A 673 -19.17 -30.55 -22.24
C ASN A 673 -19.63 -30.03 -23.62
N LEU A 674 -18.73 -29.96 -24.60
CA LEU A 674 -19.11 -29.67 -25.99
C LEU A 674 -20.07 -30.74 -26.53
N ASN A 675 -19.71 -32.03 -26.39
CA ASN A 675 -20.51 -33.14 -26.89
C ASN A 675 -21.93 -33.14 -26.30
N ALA A 676 -22.06 -32.88 -24.99
CA ALA A 676 -23.35 -32.73 -24.32
C ALA A 676 -24.19 -31.58 -24.94
N ASN A 677 -23.61 -30.39 -25.11
CA ASN A 677 -24.30 -29.22 -25.67
C ASN A 677 -24.75 -29.40 -27.12
N LEU A 678 -23.93 -30.04 -27.97
CA LEU A 678 -24.28 -30.30 -29.36
C LEU A 678 -25.36 -31.39 -29.47
N SER A 679 -25.30 -32.42 -28.62
CA SER A 679 -26.29 -33.51 -28.63
C SER A 679 -27.72 -33.05 -28.29
N GLU A 680 -27.92 -32.21 -27.26
CA GLU A 680 -29.27 -31.72 -26.89
C GLU A 680 -29.94 -30.92 -28.03
N LYS A 681 -29.18 -30.16 -28.82
CA LYS A 681 -29.71 -29.21 -29.83
C LYS A 681 -29.85 -29.75 -31.24
N SER A 682 -29.33 -30.95 -31.52
CA SER A 682 -29.53 -31.69 -32.77
C SER A 682 -31.00 -31.92 -33.18
N SER A 683 -31.93 -31.70 -32.25
CA SER A 683 -33.37 -31.88 -32.40
C SER A 683 -34.15 -30.65 -32.92
N SER A 684 -33.54 -29.45 -33.03
CA SER A 684 -34.30 -28.22 -33.33
C SER A 684 -33.60 -27.12 -34.14
N VAL A 685 -32.29 -27.21 -34.39
CA VAL A 685 -31.57 -26.30 -35.31
C VAL A 685 -30.55 -27.09 -36.11
N SER A 686 -30.44 -26.84 -37.42
CA SER A 686 -29.35 -27.35 -38.26
C SER A 686 -28.04 -26.64 -37.93
N VAL A 687 -27.33 -27.15 -36.93
CA VAL A 687 -25.94 -26.77 -36.63
C VAL A 687 -25.07 -27.27 -37.79
N GLY A 688 -24.37 -26.37 -38.48
CA GLY A 688 -23.35 -26.77 -39.46
C GLY A 688 -22.19 -27.49 -38.76
N GLU A 689 -21.57 -28.46 -39.42
CA GLU A 689 -20.40 -29.17 -38.88
C GLU A 689 -19.18 -28.24 -38.81
N ALA A 690 -19.08 -27.47 -37.73
CA ALA A 690 -17.92 -26.64 -37.44
C ALA A 690 -16.67 -27.53 -37.24
N GLU A 691 -15.53 -27.13 -37.82
CA GLU A 691 -14.25 -27.76 -37.50
C GLU A 691 -13.90 -27.44 -36.05
N VAL A 692 -13.77 -28.47 -35.21
CA VAL A 692 -13.43 -28.31 -33.78
C VAL A 692 -12.17 -29.09 -33.42
N ARG A 693 -11.23 -28.39 -32.77
CA ARG A 693 -9.91 -28.91 -32.37
C ARG A 693 -9.50 -28.35 -31.00
N PHE A 694 -8.68 -29.10 -30.27
CA PHE A 694 -8.34 -28.81 -28.86
C PHE A 694 -6.83 -28.77 -28.68
N PHE A 695 -6.31 -27.75 -27.99
CA PHE A 695 -4.88 -27.50 -27.86
C PHE A 695 -4.51 -27.24 -26.39
N ALA A 696 -3.61 -28.05 -25.85
CA ALA A 696 -3.06 -27.86 -24.51
C ALA A 696 -1.69 -27.18 -24.59
N GLY A 697 -1.38 -26.32 -23.61
CA GLY A 697 -0.03 -25.76 -23.42
C GLY A 697 -0.02 -24.30 -22.98
N GLU A 698 1.15 -23.83 -22.57
CA GLU A 698 1.37 -22.44 -22.14
C GLU A 698 1.38 -21.46 -23.33
N TRP A 699 0.87 -20.25 -23.12
CA TRP A 699 0.59 -19.27 -24.19
C TRP A 699 1.82 -18.84 -24.99
N SER A 700 3.02 -18.78 -24.41
CA SER A 700 4.23 -18.48 -25.16
C SER A 700 4.62 -19.59 -26.16
N GLN A 701 4.12 -20.82 -25.99
CA GLN A 701 4.48 -21.98 -26.81
C GLN A 701 3.34 -22.58 -27.64
N VAL A 702 2.08 -22.44 -27.23
CA VAL A 702 0.92 -23.10 -27.89
C VAL A 702 0.73 -22.70 -29.36
N HIS A 703 1.27 -21.55 -29.77
CA HIS A 703 1.33 -21.12 -31.18
C HIS A 703 2.06 -22.11 -32.11
N GLN A 704 2.83 -23.06 -31.57
CA GLN A 704 3.54 -24.09 -32.34
C GLN A 704 2.62 -25.22 -32.84
N VAL A 705 1.49 -25.44 -32.17
CA VAL A 705 0.50 -26.48 -32.52
C VAL A 705 -0.80 -25.90 -33.11
N LEU A 706 -1.04 -24.59 -32.98
CA LEU A 706 -2.21 -23.94 -33.55
C LEU A 706 -2.13 -23.86 -35.10
N PRO A 707 -3.20 -24.22 -35.84
CA PRO A 707 -3.25 -24.15 -37.30
C PRO A 707 -3.44 -22.71 -37.80
N LEU A 708 -2.35 -21.95 -37.78
CA LEU A 708 -2.21 -20.64 -38.41
C LEU A 708 -1.81 -20.84 -39.88
N VAL A 709 -2.61 -20.32 -40.81
CA VAL A 709 -2.32 -20.35 -42.27
C VAL A 709 -1.20 -19.31 -42.52
N ASN A 710 -0.08 -19.57 -43.19
CA ASN A 710 0.29 -20.64 -44.13
C ASN A 710 1.71 -21.21 -43.85
N SER A 711 2.01 -22.41 -44.39
CA SER A 711 3.34 -23.05 -44.30
C SER A 711 4.37 -22.53 -45.31
N ASP A 712 3.90 -21.81 -46.34
CA ASP A 712 4.72 -21.27 -47.43
C ASP A 712 4.83 -19.75 -47.27
N GLY A 713 6.06 -19.23 -47.36
CA GLY A 713 6.44 -17.88 -46.90
C GLY A 713 5.97 -16.68 -47.73
N GLU A 714 4.75 -16.69 -48.26
CA GLU A 714 4.11 -15.51 -48.85
C GLU A 714 3.14 -14.83 -47.87
N THR A 715 3.29 -13.52 -47.72
CA THR A 715 2.60 -12.72 -46.70
C THR A 715 1.18 -12.33 -47.12
N ASP A 716 0.24 -13.28 -47.10
CA ASP A 716 -1.19 -12.97 -47.16
C ASP A 716 -1.79 -12.97 -45.74
N LYS A 717 -2.00 -11.77 -45.16
CA LYS A 717 -2.30 -11.55 -43.73
C LYS A 717 -3.71 -11.98 -43.27
N LYS A 718 -4.37 -12.90 -43.99
CA LYS A 718 -5.73 -13.38 -43.72
C LYS A 718 -5.81 -14.68 -42.91
N GLY A 719 -4.67 -15.27 -42.55
CA GLY A 719 -4.61 -16.63 -41.97
C GLY A 719 -5.02 -16.82 -40.50
N GLY A 720 -5.40 -15.75 -39.79
CA GLY A 720 -5.76 -15.77 -38.37
C GLY A 720 -7.22 -16.16 -38.06
N TYR A 721 -7.60 -16.04 -36.80
CA TYR A 721 -8.97 -16.19 -36.32
C TYR A 721 -9.71 -14.85 -36.40
N ASP A 722 -10.94 -14.85 -36.91
CA ASP A 722 -11.82 -13.68 -36.92
C ASP A 722 -12.16 -13.22 -35.50
N ILE A 723 -12.37 -14.16 -34.59
CA ILE A 723 -12.77 -13.88 -33.21
C ILE A 723 -11.89 -14.65 -32.23
N ILE A 724 -11.33 -13.96 -31.24
CA ILE A 724 -10.69 -14.59 -30.07
C ILE A 724 -11.59 -14.35 -28.85
N LEU A 725 -11.94 -15.42 -28.13
CA LEU A 725 -12.74 -15.40 -26.91
C LEU A 725 -11.85 -15.67 -25.71
N MET A 726 -12.02 -14.88 -24.65
CA MET A 726 -11.20 -14.94 -23.44
C MET A 726 -12.05 -14.70 -22.20
N ALA A 727 -12.11 -15.67 -21.29
CA ALA A 727 -12.85 -15.54 -20.04
C ALA A 727 -11.92 -15.75 -18.84
N GLU A 728 -11.73 -14.68 -18.06
CA GLU A 728 -10.87 -14.65 -16.87
C GLU A 728 -9.43 -15.16 -17.11
N THR A 729 -8.79 -14.76 -18.21
CA THR A 729 -7.42 -15.18 -18.58
C THR A 729 -6.30 -14.22 -18.14
N ILE A 730 -6.63 -13.00 -17.71
CA ILE A 730 -5.63 -11.94 -17.42
C ILE A 730 -5.29 -11.78 -15.93
N TYR A 731 -5.64 -12.78 -15.10
CA TYR A 731 -5.45 -12.73 -13.64
C TYR A 731 -3.98 -12.76 -13.20
N SER A 732 -3.10 -13.39 -13.99
CA SER A 732 -1.68 -13.49 -13.69
C SER A 732 -0.90 -12.42 -14.47
N ILE A 733 -0.24 -11.51 -13.75
CA ILE A 733 0.54 -10.41 -14.35
C ILE A 733 1.64 -10.97 -15.26
N SER A 734 2.39 -11.98 -14.80
CA SER A 734 3.53 -12.55 -15.52
C SER A 734 3.12 -13.20 -16.85
N ALA A 735 1.90 -13.73 -16.94
CA ALA A 735 1.38 -14.37 -18.15
C ALA A 735 0.77 -13.40 -19.18
N GLN A 736 0.36 -12.18 -18.77
CA GLN A 736 -0.29 -11.20 -19.65
C GLN A 736 0.52 -10.88 -20.92
N LYS A 737 1.86 -10.77 -20.79
CA LYS A 737 2.74 -10.49 -21.93
C LYS A 737 2.74 -11.62 -22.96
N SER A 738 2.87 -12.87 -22.52
CA SER A 738 2.82 -14.06 -23.39
C SER A 738 1.45 -14.17 -24.08
N LEU A 739 0.38 -13.98 -23.32
CA LEU A 739 -1.00 -13.96 -23.81
C LEU A 739 -1.22 -12.90 -24.90
N TYR A 740 -0.72 -11.67 -24.70
CA TYR A 740 -0.89 -10.60 -25.68
C TYR A 740 -0.11 -10.85 -26.98
N GLN A 741 1.10 -11.44 -26.90
CA GLN A 741 1.85 -11.83 -28.10
C GLN A 741 1.15 -12.99 -28.84
N LEU A 742 0.54 -13.93 -28.13
CA LEU A 742 -0.28 -14.99 -28.73
C LEU A 742 -1.49 -14.39 -29.48
N ILE A 743 -2.22 -13.46 -28.85
CA ILE A 743 -3.34 -12.73 -29.48
C ILE A 743 -2.88 -12.07 -30.77
N LYS A 744 -1.82 -11.26 -30.76
CA LYS A 744 -1.32 -10.57 -31.95
C LYS A 744 -0.85 -11.50 -33.08
N ARG A 745 -0.47 -12.73 -32.75
CA ARG A 745 -0.05 -13.77 -33.70
C ARG A 745 -1.21 -14.60 -34.25
N CYS A 746 -2.31 -14.69 -33.50
CA CYS A 746 -3.48 -15.50 -33.86
C CYS A 746 -4.62 -14.68 -34.48
N LEU A 747 -4.75 -13.38 -34.18
CA LEU A 747 -5.85 -12.54 -34.63
C LEU A 747 -5.75 -12.24 -36.14
N ALA A 748 -6.87 -12.36 -36.87
CA ALA A 748 -6.93 -12.01 -38.29
C ALA A 748 -6.80 -10.49 -38.50
N TYR A 749 -5.99 -10.06 -39.47
CA TYR A 749 -5.83 -8.65 -39.80
C TYR A 749 -6.59 -8.27 -41.08
N PRO A 750 -7.27 -7.11 -41.15
CA PRO A 750 -7.45 -6.10 -40.10
C PRO A 750 -8.71 -6.32 -39.23
N ASP A 751 -9.65 -7.15 -39.68
CA ASP A 751 -11.03 -7.18 -39.15
C ASP A 751 -11.23 -8.06 -37.90
N GLY A 752 -10.18 -8.72 -37.42
CA GLY A 752 -10.25 -9.61 -36.27
C GLY A 752 -10.56 -8.87 -34.96
N ALA A 753 -11.43 -9.46 -34.13
CA ALA A 753 -11.78 -8.91 -32.83
C ALA A 753 -11.55 -9.90 -31.67
N VAL A 754 -11.07 -9.41 -30.54
CA VAL A 754 -11.02 -10.15 -29.27
C VAL A 754 -12.21 -9.73 -28.42
N TYR A 755 -12.96 -10.67 -27.87
CA TYR A 755 -13.94 -10.41 -26.82
C TYR A 755 -13.45 -11.04 -25.51
N MET A 756 -13.10 -10.18 -24.55
CA MET A 756 -12.46 -10.56 -23.28
C MET A 756 -13.34 -10.17 -22.10
N ALA A 757 -13.81 -11.15 -21.33
CA ALA A 757 -14.44 -10.94 -20.04
C ALA A 757 -13.42 -11.16 -18.90
N ALA A 758 -13.25 -10.17 -18.02
CA ALA A 758 -12.32 -10.27 -16.90
C ALA A 758 -12.73 -9.35 -15.74
N LYS A 759 -12.18 -9.60 -14.54
CA LYS A 759 -12.34 -8.71 -13.39
C LYS A 759 -11.46 -7.47 -13.53
N LYS A 760 -11.94 -6.32 -13.03
CA LYS A 760 -11.12 -5.10 -12.90
C LYS A 760 -9.82 -5.36 -12.13
N TYR A 761 -9.85 -6.28 -11.17
CA TYR A 761 -8.68 -6.74 -10.41
C TYR A 761 -8.87 -8.16 -9.86
N TYR A 762 -7.79 -8.93 -9.78
CA TYR A 762 -7.75 -10.27 -9.21
C TYR A 762 -6.93 -10.28 -7.91
N PHE A 763 -7.59 -10.46 -6.78
CA PHE A 763 -6.93 -10.49 -5.47
C PHE A 763 -5.90 -11.63 -5.38
N GLY A 764 -4.72 -11.34 -4.83
CA GLY A 764 -3.61 -12.29 -4.65
C GLY A 764 -2.67 -12.37 -5.84
N VAL A 765 -3.18 -12.64 -7.03
CA VAL A 765 -2.40 -12.80 -8.28
C VAL A 765 -2.15 -11.49 -9.06
N GLY A 766 -2.85 -10.42 -8.69
CA GLY A 766 -2.51 -9.03 -9.05
C GLY A 766 -2.98 -8.54 -10.43
N GLY A 767 -3.31 -9.42 -11.37
CA GLY A 767 -3.76 -9.02 -12.70
C GLY A 767 -5.14 -8.36 -12.72
N GLY A 768 -5.56 -7.88 -13.90
CA GLY A 768 -6.84 -7.19 -14.08
C GLY A 768 -6.89 -6.39 -15.38
N THR A 769 -8.11 -5.98 -15.78
CA THR A 769 -8.35 -5.31 -17.07
C THR A 769 -7.49 -4.07 -17.27
N ARG A 770 -7.39 -3.18 -16.27
CA ARG A 770 -6.67 -1.92 -16.41
C ARG A 770 -5.19 -2.08 -16.79
N GLN A 771 -4.49 -3.07 -16.22
CA GLN A 771 -3.08 -3.31 -16.56
C GLN A 771 -2.93 -3.89 -17.97
N PHE A 772 -3.75 -4.88 -18.31
CA PHE A 772 -3.73 -5.53 -19.63
C PHE A 772 -4.07 -4.55 -20.75
N LEU A 773 -5.07 -3.70 -20.54
CA LEU A 773 -5.47 -2.65 -21.48
C LEU A 773 -4.38 -1.58 -21.62
N SER A 774 -3.74 -1.16 -20.53
CA SER A 774 -2.61 -0.21 -20.61
C SER A 774 -1.44 -0.76 -21.41
N MET A 775 -1.15 -2.07 -21.33
CA MET A 775 -0.14 -2.73 -22.17
C MET A 775 -0.55 -2.70 -23.67
N ILE A 776 -1.82 -2.94 -23.98
CA ILE A 776 -2.36 -2.87 -25.35
C ILE A 776 -2.29 -1.43 -25.90
N GLU A 777 -2.67 -0.44 -25.09
CA GLU A 777 -2.61 0.98 -25.44
C GLU A 777 -1.18 1.45 -25.73
N LYS A 778 -0.21 1.04 -24.89
CA LYS A 778 1.22 1.33 -25.04
C LYS A 778 1.85 0.70 -26.28
N ASP A 779 1.47 -0.54 -26.62
CA ASP A 779 1.92 -1.22 -27.85
C ASP A 779 1.32 -0.60 -29.11
N GLY A 780 0.10 -0.06 -28.99
CA GLY A 780 -0.55 0.75 -30.01
C GLY A 780 -1.22 -0.03 -31.14
N ALA A 781 -0.98 -1.34 -31.28
CA ALA A 781 -1.49 -2.14 -32.39
C ALA A 781 -3.01 -2.40 -32.37
N LEU A 782 -3.62 -2.49 -31.17
CA LEU A 782 -5.07 -2.68 -31.00
C LEU A 782 -5.69 -1.50 -30.23
N ALA A 783 -6.95 -1.19 -30.51
CA ALA A 783 -7.81 -0.36 -29.66
C ALA A 783 -8.70 -1.25 -28.79
N SER A 784 -9.16 -0.71 -27.66
CA SER A 784 -10.06 -1.35 -26.71
C SER A 784 -11.36 -0.56 -26.53
N THR A 785 -12.49 -1.25 -26.49
CA THR A 785 -13.83 -0.69 -26.26
C THR A 785 -14.57 -1.51 -25.22
N LEU A 786 -15.14 -0.84 -24.19
CA LEU A 786 -15.95 -1.51 -23.17
C LEU A 786 -17.32 -1.88 -23.74
N VAL A 787 -17.67 -3.17 -23.70
CA VAL A 787 -18.94 -3.72 -24.20
C VAL A 787 -20.00 -3.78 -23.10
N SER A 788 -19.59 -4.17 -21.89
CA SER A 788 -20.46 -4.20 -20.71
C SER A 788 -19.66 -4.24 -19.41
N GLU A 789 -20.17 -3.57 -18.38
CA GLU A 789 -19.74 -3.72 -16.99
C GLU A 789 -20.82 -4.47 -16.19
N VAL A 790 -20.40 -5.34 -15.27
CA VAL A 790 -21.26 -6.16 -14.41
C VAL A 790 -20.86 -5.95 -12.95
N THR A 791 -21.82 -5.46 -12.17
CA THR A 791 -21.70 -5.17 -10.74
C THR A 791 -22.81 -5.90 -9.98
N ASP A 792 -22.60 -7.18 -9.65
CA ASP A 792 -23.58 -8.00 -8.93
C ASP A 792 -23.43 -7.96 -7.39
N GLY A 793 -22.32 -7.41 -6.89
CA GLY A 793 -22.02 -7.35 -5.46
C GLY A 793 -21.55 -8.67 -4.84
N SER A 794 -21.50 -9.77 -5.61
CA SER A 794 -20.98 -11.08 -5.15
C SER A 794 -19.53 -11.32 -5.57
N SER A 795 -19.03 -10.61 -6.58
CA SER A 795 -17.64 -10.62 -7.01
C SER A 795 -17.11 -9.20 -7.24
N ASN A 796 -15.81 -9.06 -7.51
CA ASN A 796 -15.25 -7.80 -8.03
C ASN A 796 -15.97 -7.41 -9.34
N VAL A 797 -15.95 -6.11 -9.69
CA VAL A 797 -16.50 -5.60 -10.94
C VAL A 797 -15.93 -6.38 -12.12
N ARG A 798 -16.80 -6.99 -12.92
CA ARG A 798 -16.43 -7.73 -14.13
C ARG A 798 -16.74 -6.87 -15.34
N GLU A 799 -15.83 -6.84 -16.30
CA GLU A 799 -15.98 -6.08 -17.54
C GLU A 799 -15.83 -7.04 -18.72
N VAL A 800 -16.57 -6.75 -19.79
CA VAL A 800 -16.35 -7.35 -21.11
C VAL A 800 -15.85 -6.27 -22.05
N TRP A 801 -14.68 -6.52 -22.63
CA TRP A 801 -13.99 -5.61 -23.56
C TRP A 801 -13.91 -6.24 -24.94
N LYS A 802 -14.08 -5.40 -25.97
CA LYS A 802 -13.76 -5.70 -27.36
C LYS A 802 -12.40 -5.09 -27.69
N LEU A 803 -11.49 -5.87 -28.26
CA LEU A 803 -10.23 -5.39 -28.83
C LEU A 803 -10.25 -5.58 -30.35
N SER A 804 -9.74 -4.63 -31.12
CA SER A 804 -9.62 -4.73 -32.58
C SER A 804 -8.40 -3.94 -33.06
N TYR A 805 -7.91 -4.18 -34.28
CA TYR A 805 -6.83 -3.35 -34.84
C TYR A 805 -7.26 -1.87 -34.95
N LYS A 806 -6.27 -0.96 -34.86
CA LYS A 806 -6.44 0.48 -35.09
C LYS A 806 -6.37 0.85 -36.57
#